data_AF-A0A2J8QEP8-F1
#
_entry.id   AF-A0A2J8QEP8-F1
#
_cell.length_a   1.000
_cell.length_b   1.000
_cell.length_c   1.000
_cell.angle_alpha   90.00
_cell.angle_beta   90.00
_cell.angle_gamma   90.00
#
_symmetry.space_group_name_H-M   'P 1'
#
loop_
_entity.id
_entity.type
_entity.pdbx_description
1 polymer ?
#
loop_
_entity_poly.entity_id
_entity_poly.type
_entity_poly.pdbx_seq_one_letter_code
_entity_poly.pdbx_strand_id
1 'polypeptide(L)'
;DILRRYPEGGQILKELIQNAEDAGATEVKFLYDETQYGTETLWSKDMAPYQGPALYVYNNAVFTPEDWHGIQEIARSRKKDDPLKVGRFGIGFNSVYHITDVPCIFSGDQIGMLDPHQTLFGPHESGQCWNLKDDSKEISELSDQFAPFVGIFGSTKETFINGNFPGTFFRFPLRLQPSQLSSNLYNKQKVLELFESFRADADTVLLFLKSVQDVSLYVREADGTEKLVFRVTSSESKALKHERPNSIKILGTAISNYCKKTPSNNITCVTYHVNIVLEEESTKDAQKTSWLVCNSVGGRGISSKLDSLADELKFVPIIGIAMPLSSRDDEAKGATSDFSGKAFCFLPLPPGEESSTGLPVHISGFFGLTDNRRSIKWRELDQWRDPAALWNEFLVMNVVPKAYATLILDSIKRLEMEKSSDFPLSVDVIYKLWPEASKVKVHWQPVLEPLFSELLQNAVIYSISCDWVRLEQVYFSELDENLEYTKTVLNYLQSSGKQIAKVPGNVDAAVQLTAASGTTPVRKVTPAWVRQVLRKCAHLGCAEEKLHLLEFVLSDQAYSELLGLELLPLQNGNFVPFSSSVSDQDVIYITSAEYPRSLFPSLEGRFILDNLKPHLVAALKEAAQTRGRPCTQLQLLNPERFARLIKEVMNTFWPGRELIVQWYPFDENRNHPSVSWLKMVWKNLYIHFSEDLTLFDEMPLIPRTILEEGFLFDEDSNGKLKMVAVLITRC
;
A
#
# COMPACT_ATOMS: atom_id res chain seq x y z
N ASP A 1 27.65 8.43 35.20
CA ASP A 1 26.82 7.30 34.72
C ASP A 1 25.72 7.65 33.72
N ILE A 2 24.83 8.60 34.00
CA ILE A 2 23.74 8.97 33.07
C ILE A 2 24.31 9.42 31.71
N LEU A 3 25.22 10.39 31.71
CA LEU A 3 25.86 10.90 30.48
C LEU A 3 26.58 9.82 29.66
N ARG A 4 27.07 8.75 30.31
CA ARG A 4 27.69 7.62 29.60
C ARG A 4 26.66 6.72 28.92
N ARG A 5 25.49 6.55 29.52
CA ARG A 5 24.38 5.76 28.96
C ARG A 5 23.64 6.53 27.87
N TYR A 6 23.59 7.85 27.98
CA TYR A 6 22.92 8.75 27.05
C TYR A 6 23.99 9.53 26.27
N PRO A 7 24.53 9.00 25.16
CA PRO A 7 25.57 9.70 24.41
C PRO A 7 25.07 11.04 23.84
N GLU A 8 26.00 11.97 23.60
CA GLU A 8 25.70 13.29 23.03
C GLU A 8 25.09 13.21 21.62
N GLY A 9 24.35 14.27 21.23
CA GLY A 9 23.75 14.41 19.90
C GLY A 9 22.32 14.94 19.93
N GLY A 10 21.62 14.89 18.79
CA GLY A 10 20.26 15.43 18.63
C GLY A 10 19.21 14.92 19.62
N GLN A 11 19.49 13.83 20.34
CA GLN A 11 18.63 13.32 21.42
C GLN A 11 18.40 14.37 22.53
N ILE A 12 19.38 15.24 22.82
CA ILE A 12 19.25 16.29 23.84
C ILE A 12 18.08 17.22 23.48
N LEU A 13 18.00 17.67 22.23
CA LEU A 13 16.91 18.54 21.76
C LEU A 13 15.56 17.80 21.79
N LYS A 14 15.56 16.52 21.40
CA LYS A 14 14.36 15.66 21.44
C LYS A 14 13.81 15.51 22.87
N GLU A 15 14.64 15.32 23.88
CA GLU A 15 14.20 15.25 25.29
C GLU A 15 13.59 16.59 25.77
N LEU A 16 14.14 17.72 25.34
CA LEU A 16 13.60 19.04 25.67
C LEU A 16 12.26 19.32 24.98
N ILE A 17 12.08 18.86 23.73
CA ILE A 17 10.80 18.90 23.03
C ILE A 17 9.77 18.00 23.73
N GLN A 18 10.16 16.80 24.19
CA GLN A 18 9.27 15.93 24.97
C GLN A 18 8.83 16.58 26.29
N ASN A 19 9.75 17.27 26.99
CA ASN A 19 9.38 18.01 28.20
C ASN A 19 8.36 19.12 27.91
N ALA A 20 8.50 19.82 26.77
CA ALA A 20 7.55 20.84 26.34
C ALA A 20 6.19 20.22 25.94
N GLU A 21 6.18 19.10 25.23
CA GLU A 21 4.98 18.31 24.89
C GLU A 21 4.23 17.88 26.17
N ASP A 22 4.97 17.36 27.15
CA ASP A 22 4.44 16.97 28.45
C ASP A 22 3.82 18.14 29.22
N ALA A 23 4.36 19.34 29.06
CA ALA A 23 3.83 20.55 29.67
C ALA A 23 2.63 21.13 28.91
N GLY A 24 2.28 20.58 27.75
CA GLY A 24 1.21 21.10 26.89
C GLY A 24 1.62 22.37 26.13
N ALA A 25 2.93 22.58 25.90
CA ALA A 25 3.41 23.67 25.06
C ALA A 25 3.00 23.44 23.60
N THR A 26 2.84 24.53 22.85
CA THR A 26 2.55 24.50 21.41
C THR A 26 3.75 24.90 20.55
N GLU A 27 4.71 25.63 21.13
CA GLU A 27 5.94 26.03 20.45
C GLU A 27 7.18 25.78 21.30
N VAL A 28 8.30 25.45 20.64
CA VAL A 28 9.62 25.32 21.24
C VAL A 28 10.63 26.12 20.41
N LYS A 29 11.46 26.93 21.06
CA LYS A 29 12.50 27.74 20.39
C LYS A 29 13.86 27.42 21.00
N PHE A 30 14.79 26.97 20.18
CA PHE A 30 16.20 26.81 20.56
C PHE A 30 16.96 28.03 20.05
N LEU A 31 17.81 28.63 20.88
CA LEU A 31 18.59 29.80 20.50
C LEU A 31 20.02 29.64 21.02
N TYR A 32 21.00 29.63 20.13
CA TYR A 32 22.40 29.75 20.52
C TYR A 32 22.77 31.23 20.67
N ASP A 33 23.10 31.68 21.87
CA ASP A 33 23.43 33.07 22.19
C ASP A 33 24.94 33.21 22.42
N GLU A 34 25.61 34.06 21.64
CA GLU A 34 27.02 34.39 21.79
C GLU A 34 27.29 35.54 22.77
N THR A 35 26.25 36.13 23.35
CA THR A 35 26.39 37.26 24.28
C THR A 35 27.25 36.90 25.49
N GLN A 36 28.23 37.76 25.78
CA GLN A 36 29.03 37.73 26.99
C GLN A 36 28.46 38.76 27.98
N TYR A 37 28.02 38.29 29.14
CA TYR A 37 27.47 39.14 30.20
C TYR A 37 28.56 39.57 31.19
N GLY A 38 28.26 40.59 31.99
CA GLY A 38 29.13 41.11 33.04
C GLY A 38 29.43 40.09 34.15
N THR A 39 30.48 40.33 34.91
CA THR A 39 30.94 39.45 36.01
C THR A 39 31.24 40.22 37.29
N GLU A 40 30.67 41.41 37.46
CA GLU A 40 30.91 42.30 38.60
C GLU A 40 29.91 42.04 39.73
N THR A 41 28.61 41.94 39.40
CA THR A 41 27.51 41.76 40.37
C THR A 41 26.91 40.36 40.28
N LEU A 42 27.72 39.36 40.68
CA LEU A 42 27.34 37.94 40.70
C LEU A 42 27.11 37.45 42.14
N TRP A 43 26.40 36.32 42.29
CA TRP A 43 26.22 35.65 43.59
C TRP A 43 27.58 35.37 44.26
N SER A 44 28.55 34.92 43.47
CA SER A 44 29.94 34.76 43.88
C SER A 44 30.86 34.90 42.65
N LYS A 45 32.18 35.03 42.89
CA LYS A 45 33.17 35.08 41.80
C LYS A 45 33.21 33.78 40.98
N ASP A 46 32.81 32.66 41.58
CA ASP A 46 32.80 31.34 40.95
C ASP A 46 31.67 31.19 39.93
N MET A 47 30.75 32.16 39.85
CA MET A 47 29.70 32.21 38.82
C MET A 47 30.19 32.77 37.48
N ALA A 48 31.37 33.41 37.44
CA ALA A 48 31.91 34.05 36.24
C ALA A 48 32.02 33.13 35.00
N PRO A 49 32.42 31.85 35.11
CA PRO A 49 32.47 30.93 33.96
C PRO A 49 31.11 30.71 33.25
N TYR A 50 29.99 31.00 33.91
CA TYR A 50 28.64 30.74 33.40
C TYR A 50 27.96 31.97 32.77
N GLN A 51 28.66 33.11 32.72
CA GLN A 51 28.18 34.37 32.16
C GLN A 51 28.41 34.51 30.64
N GLY A 52 29.02 33.51 30.00
CA GLY A 52 29.35 33.53 28.57
C GLY A 52 28.23 32.99 27.66
N PRO A 53 28.61 32.56 26.43
CA PRO A 53 27.69 31.98 25.46
C PRO A 53 26.88 30.80 26.02
N ALA A 54 25.63 30.68 25.59
CA ALA A 54 24.70 29.69 26.11
C ALA A 54 23.76 29.14 25.03
N LEU A 55 23.30 27.91 25.22
CA LEU A 55 22.13 27.39 24.52
C LEU A 55 20.89 27.71 25.35
N TYR A 56 19.98 28.46 24.77
CA TYR A 56 18.69 28.78 25.33
C TYR A 56 17.58 27.92 24.73
N VAL A 57 16.61 27.52 25.55
CA VAL A 57 15.48 26.70 25.11
C VAL A 57 14.19 27.22 25.71
N TYR A 58 13.31 27.76 24.88
CA TYR A 58 12.02 28.31 25.29
C TYR A 58 10.88 27.36 24.92
N ASN A 59 9.85 27.33 25.75
CA ASN A 59 8.52 26.86 25.40
C ASN A 59 7.45 27.74 26.07
N ASN A 60 6.25 27.75 25.50
CA ASN A 60 5.16 28.63 25.94
C ASN A 60 4.28 28.05 27.06
N ALA A 61 4.68 26.93 27.69
CA ALA A 61 4.05 26.45 28.92
C ALA A 61 4.75 27.05 30.15
N VAL A 62 4.06 27.02 31.30
CA VAL A 62 4.58 27.52 32.59
C VAL A 62 4.66 26.34 33.55
N PHE A 63 5.79 26.22 34.26
CA PHE A 63 6.00 25.21 35.30
C PHE A 63 4.93 25.27 36.38
N THR A 64 4.41 24.11 36.77
CA THR A 64 3.63 23.96 37.98
C THR A 64 4.55 23.84 39.22
N PRO A 65 4.02 23.98 40.44
CA PRO A 65 4.80 23.69 41.65
C PRO A 65 5.41 22.27 41.66
N GLU A 66 4.69 21.30 41.09
CA GLU A 66 5.18 19.92 40.94
C GLU A 66 6.34 19.82 39.95
N ASP A 67 6.34 20.61 38.86
CA ASP A 67 7.45 20.66 37.92
C ASP A 67 8.71 21.23 38.58
N TRP A 68 8.58 22.30 39.39
CA TRP A 68 9.68 22.87 40.17
C TRP A 68 10.25 21.88 41.19
N HIS A 69 9.37 21.19 41.92
CA HIS A 69 9.80 20.14 42.85
C HIS A 69 10.49 18.99 42.11
N GLY A 70 10.00 18.63 40.92
CA GLY A 70 10.54 17.55 40.10
C GLY A 70 11.90 17.85 39.49
N ILE A 71 12.12 19.07 38.98
CA ILE A 71 13.36 19.43 38.27
C ILE A 71 14.57 19.53 39.23
N GLN A 72 14.33 19.82 40.51
CA GLN A 72 15.36 19.90 41.54
C GLN A 72 15.84 18.51 42.02
N GLU A 73 15.06 17.45 41.81
CA GLU A 73 15.44 16.08 42.17
C GLU A 73 16.34 15.43 41.11
N ILE A 74 17.60 15.87 41.01
CA ILE A 74 18.61 15.46 40.00
C ILE A 74 18.71 13.92 39.80
N ALA A 75 18.43 13.13 40.84
CA ALA A 75 18.57 11.67 40.84
C ALA A 75 17.25 10.86 40.91
N ARG A 76 16.08 11.50 41.06
CA ARG A 76 14.78 10.80 41.20
C ARG A 76 13.70 11.44 40.34
N SER A 77 13.10 10.65 39.46
CA SER A 77 11.93 11.09 38.68
C SER A 77 10.63 10.78 39.39
N ARG A 78 9.82 11.80 39.63
CA ARG A 78 8.42 11.66 40.06
C ARG A 78 7.44 11.45 38.89
N LYS A 79 7.87 11.74 37.65
CA LYS A 79 7.08 11.48 36.42
C LYS A 79 6.90 9.98 36.14
N LYS A 80 7.59 9.10 36.88
CA LYS A 80 7.50 7.64 36.70
C LYS A 80 6.09 7.11 36.93
N ASP A 81 5.28 7.76 37.77
CA ASP A 81 3.95 7.23 38.12
C ASP A 81 2.79 7.84 37.31
N ASP A 82 3.06 8.86 36.48
CA ASP A 82 2.04 9.49 35.63
C ASP A 82 2.01 8.87 34.22
N PRO A 83 0.96 8.11 33.86
CA PRO A 83 0.82 7.49 32.54
C PRO A 83 0.53 8.49 31.41
N LEU A 84 0.24 9.76 31.73
CA LEU A 84 -0.06 10.81 30.75
C LEU A 84 1.17 11.56 30.25
N LYS A 85 2.34 11.36 30.88
CA LYS A 85 3.60 12.02 30.52
C LYS A 85 4.48 11.09 29.69
N VAL A 86 4.99 11.60 28.58
CA VAL A 86 5.94 10.95 27.67
C VAL A 86 7.31 10.78 28.37
N GLY A 87 7.77 11.77 29.12
CA GLY A 87 9.06 11.80 29.79
C GLY A 87 9.09 11.15 31.18
N ARG A 88 8.94 9.81 31.28
CA ARG A 88 8.89 9.11 32.59
C ARG A 88 10.18 9.06 33.39
N PHE A 89 11.33 9.01 32.73
CA PHE A 89 12.57 8.71 33.44
C PHE A 89 13.09 9.87 34.27
N GLY A 90 12.64 11.12 34.04
CA GLY A 90 13.19 12.35 34.66
C GLY A 90 14.70 12.54 34.50
N ILE A 91 15.35 11.58 33.84
CA ILE A 91 16.78 11.50 33.53
C ILE A 91 17.04 12.13 32.16
N GLY A 92 16.01 12.30 31.33
CA GLY A 92 16.11 12.94 30.01
C GLY A 92 16.63 14.37 30.10
N PHE A 93 16.17 15.14 31.10
CA PHE A 93 16.69 16.48 31.36
C PHE A 93 18.18 16.46 31.71
N ASN A 94 18.66 15.44 32.44
CA ASN A 94 20.09 15.34 32.79
C ASN A 94 21.01 15.19 31.56
N SER A 95 20.47 14.93 30.37
CA SER A 95 21.26 15.00 29.13
C SER A 95 21.82 16.39 28.83
N VAL A 96 21.22 17.47 29.38
CA VAL A 96 21.75 18.85 29.26
C VAL A 96 23.12 19.01 29.91
N TYR A 97 23.49 18.13 30.85
CA TYR A 97 24.83 18.16 31.46
C TYR A 97 25.95 17.77 30.49
N HIS A 98 25.64 17.29 29.28
CA HIS A 98 26.63 17.25 28.20
C HIS A 98 27.12 18.63 27.81
N ILE A 99 26.23 19.63 27.85
CA ILE A 99 26.45 20.99 27.36
C ILE A 99 26.93 21.91 28.47
N THR A 100 26.34 21.79 29.67
CA THR A 100 26.53 22.73 30.78
C THR A 100 26.73 22.01 32.12
N ASP A 101 27.34 22.68 33.09
CA ASP A 101 27.37 22.23 34.49
C ASP A 101 26.28 22.89 35.34
N VAL A 102 25.76 24.05 34.92
CA VAL A 102 24.83 24.88 35.70
C VAL A 102 23.62 25.25 34.84
N PRO A 103 22.68 24.31 34.60
CA PRO A 103 21.47 24.63 33.86
C PRO A 103 20.61 25.58 34.69
N CYS A 104 20.14 26.65 34.05
CA CYS A 104 19.21 27.61 34.64
C CYS A 104 17.82 27.45 34.04
N ILE A 105 16.79 27.69 34.87
CA ILE A 105 15.38 27.63 34.51
C ILE A 105 14.74 28.96 34.91
N PHE A 106 13.96 29.57 34.02
CA PHE A 106 13.08 30.68 34.36
C PHE A 106 11.67 30.37 33.87
N SER A 107 10.72 30.29 34.81
CA SER A 107 9.31 30.07 34.52
C SER A 107 8.42 30.71 35.58
N GLY A 108 7.37 31.42 35.13
CA GLY A 108 6.45 32.08 36.05
C GLY A 108 7.19 33.13 36.88
N ASP A 109 7.05 33.06 38.19
CA ASP A 109 7.67 33.99 39.14
C ASP A 109 8.99 33.49 39.73
N GLN A 110 9.60 32.43 39.18
CA GLN A 110 10.76 31.79 39.80
C GLN A 110 11.91 31.56 38.80
N ILE A 111 13.14 31.84 39.24
CA ILE A 111 14.40 31.48 38.57
C ILE A 111 15.10 30.43 39.42
N GLY A 112 15.57 29.35 38.80
CA GLY A 112 16.36 28.32 39.46
C GLY A 112 17.66 28.05 38.73
N MET A 113 18.72 27.77 39.47
CA MET A 113 20.01 27.31 38.96
C MET A 113 20.37 26.01 39.66
N LEU A 114 20.70 24.97 38.90
CA LEU A 114 21.12 23.68 39.46
C LEU A 114 22.65 23.61 39.49
N ASP A 115 23.22 23.12 40.59
CA ASP A 115 24.64 22.88 40.76
C ASP A 115 24.88 21.47 41.32
N PRO A 116 25.05 20.46 40.46
CA PRO A 116 25.29 19.09 40.92
C PRO A 116 26.63 18.94 41.67
N HIS A 117 27.56 19.89 41.51
CA HIS A 117 28.85 19.88 42.19
C HIS A 117 28.76 20.34 43.65
N GLN A 118 27.69 21.03 44.04
CA GLN A 118 27.47 21.57 45.40
C GLN A 118 28.60 22.48 45.86
N THR A 119 29.02 23.39 44.97
CA THR A 119 30.15 24.31 45.18
C THR A 119 29.75 25.78 45.12
N LEU A 120 28.68 26.12 44.40
CA LEU A 120 28.32 27.52 44.08
C LEU A 120 27.45 28.17 45.16
N PHE A 121 26.50 27.42 45.73
CA PHE A 121 25.46 27.97 46.61
C PHE A 121 25.66 27.60 48.10
N GLY A 122 26.61 26.73 48.40
CA GLY A 122 26.96 26.32 49.76
C GLY A 122 27.19 24.81 49.88
N PRO A 123 27.73 24.34 51.02
CA PRO A 123 27.93 22.92 51.25
C PRO A 123 26.58 22.19 51.24
N HIS A 124 26.47 21.13 50.45
CA HIS A 124 25.25 20.31 50.28
C HIS A 124 24.08 20.97 49.55
N GLU A 125 24.25 22.18 49.03
CA GLU A 125 23.23 22.84 48.21
C GLU A 125 23.44 22.47 46.73
N SER A 126 22.51 21.69 46.16
CA SER A 126 22.60 21.25 44.76
C SER A 126 21.98 22.23 43.76
N GLY A 127 21.71 23.46 44.18
CA GLY A 127 21.07 24.50 43.40
C GLY A 127 20.51 25.61 44.29
N GLN A 128 20.04 26.68 43.67
CA GLN A 128 19.42 27.83 44.34
C GLN A 128 18.25 28.33 43.49
N CYS A 129 17.21 28.85 44.15
CA CYS A 129 16.08 29.50 43.50
C CYS A 129 15.87 30.90 44.05
N TRP A 130 15.32 31.77 43.22
CA TRP A 130 14.89 33.11 43.55
C TRP A 130 13.48 33.33 43.04
N ASN A 131 12.60 33.82 43.91
CA ASN A 131 11.30 34.31 43.52
C ASN A 131 11.42 35.78 43.10
N LEU A 132 10.90 36.13 41.93
CA LEU A 132 11.00 37.48 41.36
C LEU A 132 10.39 38.56 42.25
N LYS A 133 9.44 38.22 43.13
CA LYS A 133 8.78 39.15 44.04
C LYS A 133 9.52 39.18 45.38
N ASP A 134 9.65 38.02 46.01
CA ASP A 134 10.19 37.92 47.37
C ASP A 134 11.68 38.30 47.41
N ASP A 135 12.44 37.91 46.38
CA ASP A 135 13.88 38.13 46.28
C ASP A 135 14.24 39.29 45.33
N SER A 136 13.27 40.16 45.00
CA SER A 136 13.43 41.27 44.04
C SER A 136 14.63 42.20 44.36
N LYS A 137 14.89 42.44 45.65
CA LYS A 137 16.03 43.23 46.10
C LYS A 137 17.36 42.54 45.80
N GLU A 138 17.47 41.25 46.11
CA GLU A 138 18.68 40.46 45.85
C GLU A 138 18.93 40.33 44.34
N ILE A 139 17.88 40.08 43.56
CA ILE A 139 17.93 40.07 42.10
C ILE A 139 18.46 41.40 41.54
N SER A 140 18.04 42.52 42.13
CA SER A 140 18.54 43.84 41.73
C SER A 140 19.99 44.09 42.13
N GLU A 141 20.46 43.53 43.25
CA GLU A 141 21.86 43.64 43.69
C GLU A 141 22.78 42.77 42.83
N LEU A 142 22.26 41.65 42.32
CA LEU A 142 22.94 40.70 41.45
C LEU A 142 22.66 40.97 39.96
N SER A 143 22.80 42.23 39.52
CA SER A 143 22.35 42.66 38.19
C SER A 143 22.98 41.89 37.03
N ASP A 144 24.27 41.58 37.10
CA ASP A 144 24.97 40.80 36.08
C ASP A 144 24.50 39.33 36.08
N GLN A 145 24.20 38.78 37.27
CA GLN A 145 23.73 37.39 37.41
C GLN A 145 22.40 37.17 36.68
N PHE A 146 21.53 38.18 36.71
CA PHE A 146 20.17 38.11 36.15
C PHE A 146 20.00 38.78 34.78
N ALA A 147 21.00 39.55 34.32
CA ALA A 147 21.01 40.13 32.97
C ALA A 147 20.75 39.09 31.85
N PRO A 148 21.26 37.84 31.90
CA PRO A 148 20.98 36.81 30.90
C PRO A 148 19.51 36.40 30.75
N PHE A 149 18.64 36.81 31.67
CA PHE A 149 17.22 36.46 31.66
C PHE A 149 16.34 37.61 31.13
N VAL A 150 16.95 38.68 30.62
CA VAL A 150 16.27 39.88 30.07
C VAL A 150 16.70 40.09 28.61
N GLY A 151 15.79 40.53 27.73
CA GLY A 151 16.09 40.79 26.32
C GLY A 151 16.05 39.53 25.44
N ILE A 152 15.36 38.48 25.90
CA ILE A 152 15.21 37.22 25.18
C ILE A 152 13.81 36.64 25.40
N PHE A 153 13.23 36.05 24.35
CA PHE A 153 11.87 35.44 24.35
C PHE A 153 10.76 36.32 24.95
N GLY A 154 10.85 37.64 24.77
CA GLY A 154 9.88 38.59 25.31
C GLY A 154 10.04 38.91 26.80
N SER A 155 11.05 38.36 27.49
CA SER A 155 11.42 38.79 28.83
C SER A 155 12.05 40.19 28.78
N THR A 156 11.54 41.10 29.57
CA THR A 156 11.99 42.50 29.65
C THR A 156 12.18 42.93 31.10
N LYS A 157 12.61 44.18 31.32
CA LYS A 157 12.61 44.75 32.68
C LYS A 157 11.23 44.73 33.33
N GLU A 158 10.15 44.87 32.54
CA GLU A 158 8.79 44.79 33.05
C GLU A 158 8.44 43.39 33.56
N THR A 159 9.03 42.32 33.01
CA THR A 159 8.85 40.94 33.49
C THR A 159 9.28 40.80 34.95
N PHE A 160 10.42 41.40 35.30
CA PHE A 160 10.95 41.40 36.66
C PHE A 160 10.15 42.30 37.60
N ILE A 161 9.69 43.47 37.12
CA ILE A 161 8.83 44.38 37.90
C ILE A 161 7.46 43.73 38.20
N ASN A 162 6.86 43.09 37.19
CA ASN A 162 5.58 42.39 37.33
C ASN A 162 5.72 41.08 38.12
N GLY A 163 6.94 40.58 38.26
CA GLY A 163 7.28 39.36 38.97
C GLY A 163 6.71 38.10 38.33
N ASN A 164 6.63 38.05 36.99
CA ASN A 164 6.11 36.89 36.27
C ASN A 164 6.52 36.87 34.79
N PHE A 165 7.11 35.75 34.35
CA PHE A 165 7.34 35.41 32.95
C PHE A 165 6.29 34.40 32.46
N PRO A 166 5.45 34.74 31.45
CA PRO A 166 4.37 33.89 30.95
C PRO A 166 4.88 32.82 29.96
N GLY A 167 5.79 31.97 30.42
CA GLY A 167 6.35 30.85 29.68
C GLY A 167 7.46 30.18 30.47
N THR A 168 8.25 29.36 29.79
CA THR A 168 9.45 28.73 30.37
C THR A 168 10.60 28.92 29.41
N PHE A 169 11.76 29.36 29.89
CA PHE A 169 13.00 29.12 29.17
C PHE A 169 14.12 28.61 30.06
N PHE A 170 14.98 27.83 29.44
CA PHE A 170 16.20 27.32 30.00
C PHE A 170 17.38 28.11 29.43
N ARG A 171 18.39 28.35 30.26
CA ARG A 171 19.72 28.84 29.83
C ARG A 171 20.73 27.77 30.20
N PHE A 172 21.50 27.30 29.21
CA PHE A 172 22.58 26.33 29.39
C PHE A 172 23.92 26.99 29.01
N PRO A 173 24.61 27.62 29.97
CA PRO A 173 25.94 28.20 29.74
C PRO A 173 26.90 27.12 29.22
N LEU A 174 27.55 27.36 28.09
CA LEU A 174 28.40 26.36 27.47
C LEU A 174 29.63 26.07 28.35
N ARG A 175 29.96 24.78 28.54
CA ARG A 175 31.15 24.40 29.29
C ARG A 175 32.42 24.85 28.58
N LEU A 176 33.17 25.74 29.23
CA LEU A 176 34.45 26.27 28.75
C LEU A 176 35.67 25.54 29.33
N GLN A 177 35.51 24.88 30.48
CA GLN A 177 36.57 24.12 31.15
C GLN A 177 36.04 22.75 31.60
N PRO A 178 36.87 21.70 31.62
CA PRO A 178 36.44 20.38 32.08
C PRO A 178 35.93 20.40 33.53
N SER A 179 34.84 19.67 33.80
CA SER A 179 34.31 19.47 35.15
C SER A 179 34.37 18.00 35.55
N GLN A 180 34.00 17.68 36.80
CA GLN A 180 33.89 16.28 37.22
C GLN A 180 32.69 15.56 36.53
N LEU A 181 31.71 16.30 36.01
CA LEU A 181 30.56 15.73 35.30
C LEU A 181 30.95 15.35 33.87
N SER A 182 31.72 16.20 33.19
CA SER A 182 32.11 15.99 31.80
C SER A 182 33.35 16.78 31.42
N SER A 183 34.22 16.17 30.62
CA SER A 183 35.33 16.84 29.94
C SER A 183 34.93 17.46 28.60
N ASN A 184 33.66 17.34 28.20
CA ASN A 184 33.17 17.79 26.92
C ASN A 184 32.96 19.30 26.90
N LEU A 185 33.79 20.00 26.13
CA LEU A 185 33.68 21.44 25.92
C LEU A 185 32.78 21.72 24.72
N TYR A 186 31.87 22.69 24.86
CA TYR A 186 30.98 23.13 23.80
C TYR A 186 31.43 24.49 23.24
N ASN A 187 31.30 24.63 21.93
CA ASN A 187 31.54 25.87 21.20
C ASN A 187 30.44 26.06 20.14
N LYS A 188 30.47 27.19 19.41
CA LYS A 188 29.53 27.47 18.32
C LYS A 188 29.37 26.29 17.36
N GLN A 189 30.48 25.72 16.88
CA GLN A 189 30.48 24.66 15.89
C GLN A 189 29.73 23.41 16.41
N LYS A 190 29.97 22.99 17.65
CA LYS A 190 29.25 21.84 18.24
C LYS A 190 27.75 22.10 18.43
N VAL A 191 27.34 23.33 18.74
CA VAL A 191 25.92 23.67 18.84
C VAL A 191 25.26 23.64 17.46
N LEU A 192 25.95 24.13 16.43
CA LEU A 192 25.45 24.04 15.04
C LEU A 192 25.38 22.59 14.55
N GLU A 193 26.34 21.73 14.90
CA GLU A 193 26.28 20.29 14.63
C GLU A 193 25.09 19.61 15.34
N LEU A 194 24.76 20.05 16.56
CA LEU A 194 23.58 19.59 17.28
C LEU A 194 22.28 20.00 16.56
N PHE A 195 22.21 21.22 16.04
CA PHE A 195 21.09 21.70 15.22
C PHE A 195 20.96 20.90 13.91
N GLU A 196 22.07 20.64 13.23
CA GLU A 196 22.08 19.83 12.00
C GLU A 196 21.66 18.38 12.26
N SER A 197 22.11 17.79 13.38
CA SER A 197 21.67 16.45 13.80
C SER A 197 20.16 16.37 14.05
N PHE A 198 19.54 17.43 14.56
CA PHE A 198 18.09 17.49 14.74
C PHE A 198 17.37 17.66 13.40
N ARG A 199 17.91 18.49 12.52
CA ARG A 199 17.36 18.76 11.20
C ARG A 199 17.23 17.50 10.33
N ALA A 200 18.15 16.55 10.47
CA ALA A 200 18.12 15.27 9.76
C ALA A 200 16.81 14.46 9.97
N ASP A 201 16.09 14.67 11.07
CA ASP A 201 14.81 14.02 11.37
C ASP A 201 13.62 15.01 11.42
N ALA A 202 13.83 16.28 11.00
CA ALA A 202 12.85 17.33 11.22
C ALA A 202 11.56 17.13 10.42
N ASP A 203 11.64 16.48 9.25
CA ASP A 203 10.51 16.12 8.38
C ASP A 203 9.45 15.23 9.06
N THR A 204 9.82 14.57 10.15
CA THR A 204 8.98 13.60 10.86
C THR A 204 8.91 13.86 12.37
N VAL A 205 9.66 14.84 12.90
CA VAL A 205 9.78 15.09 14.36
C VAL A 205 8.46 15.48 15.01
N LEU A 206 7.60 16.24 14.32
CA LEU A 206 6.30 16.68 14.83
C LEU A 206 5.15 15.72 14.51
N LEU A 207 5.42 14.63 13.76
CA LEU A 207 4.40 13.77 13.15
C LEU A 207 3.46 13.13 14.19
N PHE A 208 4.02 12.71 15.32
CA PHE A 208 3.27 12.04 16.39
C PHE A 208 3.08 12.91 17.64
N LEU A 209 3.59 14.14 17.67
CA LEU A 209 3.31 15.09 18.76
C LEU A 209 1.87 15.61 18.69
N LYS A 210 1.28 15.84 19.85
CA LYS A 210 -0.14 16.22 20.01
C LYS A 210 -0.29 17.67 20.41
N SER A 211 0.64 18.22 21.17
CA SER A 211 0.62 19.60 21.64
C SER A 211 1.58 20.49 20.86
N VAL A 212 2.87 20.14 20.79
CA VAL A 212 3.89 20.92 20.11
C VAL A 212 3.68 20.87 18.61
N GLN A 213 3.57 22.06 18.00
CA GLN A 213 3.27 22.25 16.59
C GLN A 213 4.32 23.11 15.87
N ASP A 214 5.19 23.80 16.60
CA ASP A 214 6.25 24.65 16.05
C ASP A 214 7.55 24.40 16.81
N VAL A 215 8.61 24.08 16.08
CA VAL A 215 9.97 24.03 16.62
C VAL A 215 10.87 24.89 15.73
N SER A 216 11.55 25.85 16.35
CA SER A 216 12.41 26.81 15.65
C SER A 216 13.81 26.88 16.27
N LEU A 217 14.84 27.02 15.44
CA LEU A 217 16.25 27.13 15.82
C LEU A 217 16.78 28.52 15.43
N TYR A 218 17.45 29.20 16.34
CA TYR A 218 17.97 30.55 16.18
C TYR A 218 19.44 30.65 16.59
N VAL A 219 20.12 31.65 16.06
CA VAL A 219 21.45 32.09 16.52
C VAL A 219 21.38 33.59 16.80
N ARG A 220 21.90 34.00 17.96
CA ARG A 220 22.17 35.39 18.30
C ARG A 220 23.68 35.61 18.34
N GLU A 221 24.17 36.45 17.43
CA GLU A 221 25.58 36.83 17.35
C GLU A 221 25.93 37.79 18.50
N ALA A 222 27.22 37.92 18.80
CA ALA A 222 27.70 38.74 19.93
C ALA A 222 27.34 40.24 19.83
N ASP A 223 26.97 40.72 18.63
CA ASP A 223 26.50 42.09 18.40
C ASP A 223 24.98 42.27 18.66
N GLY A 224 24.28 41.19 19.02
CA GLY A 224 22.84 41.16 19.27
C GLY A 224 21.99 40.79 18.05
N THR A 225 22.58 40.57 16.87
CA THR A 225 21.85 40.16 15.67
C THR A 225 21.28 38.75 15.83
N GLU A 226 19.97 38.61 15.72
CA GLU A 226 19.26 37.32 15.82
C GLU A 226 18.83 36.82 14.43
N LYS A 227 19.10 35.55 14.12
CA LYS A 227 18.81 34.91 12.83
C LYS A 227 18.09 33.59 13.06
N LEU A 228 17.04 33.34 12.26
CA LEU A 228 16.38 32.04 12.18
C LEU A 228 17.24 31.10 11.35
N VAL A 229 17.67 29.98 11.93
CA VAL A 229 18.43 28.94 11.23
C VAL A 229 17.48 27.97 10.53
N PHE A 230 16.46 27.51 11.25
CA PHE A 230 15.57 26.46 10.79
C PHE A 230 14.25 26.50 11.55
N ARG A 231 13.14 26.21 10.87
CA ARG A 231 11.83 26.07 11.50
C ARG A 231 11.06 24.91 10.90
N VAL A 232 10.45 24.11 11.77
CA VAL A 232 9.52 23.05 11.39
C VAL A 232 8.17 23.31 12.04
N THR A 233 7.11 23.23 11.25
CA THR A 233 5.73 23.37 11.74
C THR A 233 4.86 22.19 11.32
N SER A 234 3.93 21.81 12.19
CA SER A 234 2.85 20.89 11.86
C SER A 234 1.56 21.69 11.69
N SER A 235 0.84 21.49 10.58
CA SER A 235 -0.37 22.24 10.26
C SER A 235 -1.43 21.40 9.56
N GLU A 236 -2.69 21.74 9.77
CA GLU A 236 -3.82 21.14 9.07
C GLU A 236 -4.19 21.93 7.81
N SER A 237 -4.80 21.28 6.83
CA SER A 237 -5.42 21.99 5.71
C SER A 237 -6.63 22.79 6.20
N LYS A 238 -6.93 23.91 5.55
CA LYS A 238 -8.05 24.80 5.96
C LYS A 238 -9.38 24.06 6.06
N ALA A 239 -9.62 23.10 5.17
CA ALA A 239 -10.83 22.29 5.15
C ALA A 239 -10.95 21.32 6.35
N LEU A 240 -9.84 20.96 6.99
CA LEU A 240 -9.76 19.93 8.04
C LEU A 240 -9.30 20.48 9.40
N LYS A 241 -9.41 21.80 9.60
CA LYS A 241 -8.89 22.50 10.80
C LYS A 241 -9.35 21.90 12.14
N HIS A 242 -10.52 21.26 12.19
CA HIS A 242 -11.06 20.65 13.42
C HIS A 242 -10.84 19.14 13.53
N GLU A 243 -10.33 18.47 12.48
CA GLU A 243 -10.16 17.01 12.46
C GLU A 243 -9.14 16.56 13.51
N ARG A 244 -7.94 17.15 13.52
CA ARG A 244 -6.89 16.83 14.49
C ARG A 244 -7.28 17.21 15.93
N PRO A 245 -7.76 18.44 16.24
CA PRO A 245 -8.21 18.77 17.60
C PRO A 245 -9.29 17.84 18.15
N ASN A 246 -10.30 17.49 17.33
CA ASN A 246 -11.35 16.56 17.74
C ASN A 246 -10.79 15.15 17.99
N SER A 247 -9.89 14.69 17.12
CA SER A 247 -9.20 13.41 17.26
C SER A 247 -8.38 13.34 18.55
N ILE A 248 -7.62 14.40 18.87
CA ILE A 248 -6.84 14.50 20.12
C ILE A 248 -7.76 14.44 21.35
N LYS A 249 -8.92 15.10 21.32
CA LYS A 249 -9.90 15.04 22.42
C LYS A 249 -10.45 13.63 22.64
N ILE A 250 -10.74 12.90 21.56
CA ILE A 250 -11.18 11.50 21.62
C ILE A 250 -10.08 10.63 22.23
N LEU A 251 -8.83 10.79 21.79
CA LEU A 251 -7.68 10.08 22.36
C LEU A 251 -7.50 10.38 23.85
N GLY A 252 -7.55 11.65 24.26
CA GLY A 252 -7.44 12.02 25.66
C GLY A 252 -8.52 11.38 26.55
N THR A 253 -9.74 11.24 26.01
CA THR A 253 -10.83 10.53 26.69
C THR A 253 -10.54 9.04 26.82
N ALA A 254 -10.06 8.40 25.74
CA ALA A 254 -9.69 6.99 25.75
C ALA A 254 -8.54 6.69 26.72
N ILE A 255 -7.50 7.55 26.75
CA ILE A 255 -6.39 7.46 27.69
C ILE A 255 -6.91 7.62 29.14
N SER A 256 -7.74 8.63 29.41
CA SER A 256 -8.32 8.83 30.75
C SER A 256 -9.11 7.62 31.22
N ASN A 257 -9.94 7.04 30.34
CA ASN A 257 -10.72 5.84 30.65
C ASN A 257 -9.81 4.63 30.90
N TYR A 258 -8.73 4.47 30.14
CA TYR A 258 -7.75 3.41 30.34
C TYR A 258 -7.04 3.52 31.70
N CYS A 259 -6.62 4.74 32.07
CA CYS A 259 -5.98 5.04 33.36
C CYS A 259 -6.95 4.83 34.53
N LYS A 260 -8.24 5.13 34.36
CA LYS A 260 -9.33 4.84 35.31
C LYS A 260 -9.73 3.36 35.34
N LYS A 261 -9.03 2.50 34.59
CA LYS A 261 -9.30 1.06 34.48
C LYS A 261 -10.73 0.73 34.03
N THR A 262 -11.33 1.60 33.21
CA THR A 262 -12.67 1.37 32.66
C THR A 262 -12.60 0.34 31.53
N PRO A 263 -13.32 -0.80 31.61
CA PRO A 263 -13.34 -1.80 30.54
C PRO A 263 -13.96 -1.24 29.27
N SER A 264 -13.35 -1.50 28.12
CA SER A 264 -13.91 -1.16 26.82
C SER A 264 -13.86 -2.32 25.81
N ASN A 265 -12.92 -3.26 25.98
CA ASN A 265 -12.69 -4.40 25.09
C ASN A 265 -12.52 -4.01 23.60
N ASN A 266 -12.19 -2.74 23.33
CA ASN A 266 -12.06 -2.21 21.98
C ASN A 266 -10.91 -1.21 21.90
N ILE A 267 -10.34 -1.08 20.69
CA ILE A 267 -9.30 -0.10 20.39
C ILE A 267 -9.97 1.15 19.86
N THR A 268 -9.71 2.28 20.51
CA THR A 268 -10.16 3.58 19.99
C THR A 268 -9.13 4.06 18.99
N CYS A 269 -9.51 4.16 17.71
CA CYS A 269 -8.69 4.71 16.65
C CYS A 269 -9.24 6.05 16.17
N VAL A 270 -8.36 6.98 15.83
CA VAL A 270 -8.68 8.24 15.17
C VAL A 270 -7.68 8.50 14.06
N THR A 271 -8.16 8.98 12.92
CA THR A 271 -7.33 9.22 11.74
C THR A 271 -7.48 10.67 11.32
N TYR A 272 -6.36 11.37 11.14
CA TYR A 272 -6.36 12.78 10.74
C TYR A 272 -5.19 13.12 9.81
N HIS A 273 -5.37 14.17 9.02
CA HIS A 273 -4.36 14.69 8.11
C HIS A 273 -3.41 15.68 8.80
N VAL A 274 -2.11 15.58 8.52
CA VAL A 274 -1.08 16.51 9.01
C VAL A 274 -0.15 16.90 7.86
N ASN A 275 0.16 18.18 7.76
CA ASN A 275 1.26 18.66 6.93
C ASN A 275 2.44 19.03 7.82
N ILE A 276 3.63 18.60 7.43
CA ILE A 276 4.89 19.07 8.01
C ILE A 276 5.51 20.05 7.02
N VAL A 277 5.82 21.25 7.50
CA VAL A 277 6.40 22.33 6.69
C VAL A 277 7.76 22.69 7.27
N LEU A 278 8.79 22.63 6.43
CA LEU A 278 10.17 22.98 6.76
C LEU A 278 10.50 24.32 6.10
N GLU A 279 10.97 25.26 6.91
CA GLU A 279 11.38 26.60 6.53
C GLU A 279 12.85 26.80 6.89
N GLU A 280 13.63 27.31 5.94
CA GLU A 280 15.05 27.61 6.13
C GLU A 280 15.39 29.00 5.64
N GLU A 281 16.43 29.60 6.21
CA GLU A 281 16.95 30.88 5.74
C GLU A 281 17.51 30.82 4.31
N SER A 282 18.11 29.68 3.95
CA SER A 282 18.82 29.51 2.68
C SER A 282 17.91 29.25 1.47
N THR A 283 16.68 28.78 1.69
CA THR A 283 15.72 28.40 0.64
C THR A 283 14.46 29.23 0.71
N LYS A 284 14.10 29.91 -0.39
CA LYS A 284 12.86 30.71 -0.46
C LYS A 284 11.58 29.86 -0.49
N ASP A 285 11.67 28.59 -0.85
CA ASP A 285 10.53 27.68 -0.93
C ASP A 285 10.50 26.75 0.29
N ALA A 286 9.39 26.79 1.03
CA ALA A 286 9.16 25.89 2.15
C ALA A 286 8.88 24.46 1.62
N GLN A 287 9.57 23.47 2.17
CA GLN A 287 9.31 22.07 1.84
C GLN A 287 8.11 21.58 2.63
N LYS A 288 7.12 21.00 1.94
CA LYS A 288 5.89 20.51 2.56
C LYS A 288 5.73 19.02 2.29
N THR A 289 5.57 18.24 3.36
CA THR A 289 5.15 16.83 3.28
C THR A 289 3.78 16.66 3.92
N SER A 290 2.95 15.80 3.33
CA SER A 290 1.59 15.53 3.79
C SER A 290 1.50 14.10 4.28
N TRP A 291 0.76 13.88 5.37
CA TRP A 291 0.69 12.60 6.06
C TRP A 291 -0.74 12.30 6.51
N LEU A 292 -1.13 11.04 6.38
CA LEU A 292 -2.31 10.53 7.05
C LEU A 292 -1.87 9.77 8.31
N VAL A 293 -2.31 10.22 9.47
CA VAL A 293 -1.88 9.68 10.77
C VAL A 293 -3.06 9.06 11.49
N CYS A 294 -2.98 7.75 11.73
CA CYS A 294 -3.91 7.02 12.59
C CYS A 294 -3.29 6.86 13.98
N ASN A 295 -3.93 7.38 15.02
CA ASN A 295 -3.54 7.15 16.41
C ASN A 295 -4.59 6.30 17.10
N SER A 296 -4.13 5.47 18.03
CA SER A 296 -4.97 4.51 18.71
C SER A 296 -4.60 4.35 20.17
N VAL A 297 -5.58 3.96 20.97
CA VAL A 297 -5.43 3.58 22.38
C VAL A 297 -6.08 2.23 22.56
N GLY A 298 -5.29 1.23 22.97
CA GLY A 298 -5.79 -0.08 23.36
C GLY A 298 -6.74 0.02 24.56
N GLY A 299 -7.89 -0.62 24.47
CA GLY A 299 -8.85 -0.71 25.56
C GLY A 299 -8.46 -1.70 26.64
N ARG A 300 -8.88 -1.44 27.89
CA ARG A 300 -8.84 -2.45 28.96
C ARG A 300 -9.71 -3.65 28.58
N GLY A 301 -9.21 -4.85 28.85
CA GLY A 301 -9.86 -6.13 28.60
C GLY A 301 -9.56 -6.77 27.23
N ILE A 302 -8.76 -6.12 26.37
CA ILE A 302 -8.26 -6.74 25.13
C ILE A 302 -7.26 -7.86 25.44
N SER A 303 -6.36 -7.63 26.40
CA SER A 303 -5.39 -8.60 26.86
C SER A 303 -5.12 -8.38 28.34
N SER A 304 -5.42 -9.39 29.17
CA SER A 304 -5.16 -9.34 30.60
C SER A 304 -3.67 -9.16 30.92
N LYS A 305 -2.79 -9.68 30.08
CA LYS A 305 -1.33 -9.50 30.19
C LYS A 305 -0.93 -8.05 29.90
N LEU A 306 -1.46 -7.46 28.83
CA LEU A 306 -1.21 -6.06 28.49
C LEU A 306 -1.69 -5.13 29.62
N ASP A 307 -2.86 -5.42 30.19
CA ASP A 307 -3.42 -4.65 31.31
C ASP A 307 -2.60 -4.76 32.60
N SER A 308 -2.10 -5.96 32.90
CA SER A 308 -1.20 -6.19 34.04
C SER A 308 0.13 -5.45 33.86
N LEU A 309 0.72 -5.52 32.67
CA LEU A 309 1.96 -4.82 32.34
C LEU A 309 1.75 -3.30 32.35
N ALA A 310 0.62 -2.80 31.85
CA ALA A 310 0.26 -1.39 31.94
C ALA A 310 0.19 -0.91 33.39
N ASP A 311 -0.34 -1.72 34.31
CA ASP A 311 -0.43 -1.38 35.74
C ASP A 311 0.92 -1.42 36.45
N GLU A 312 1.75 -2.43 36.16
CA GLU A 312 3.10 -2.59 36.69
C GLU A 312 4.02 -1.48 36.19
N LEU A 313 3.99 -1.28 34.88
CA LEU A 313 4.83 -0.31 34.20
C LEU A 313 4.20 1.07 34.17
N LYS A 314 2.98 1.34 34.63
CA LYS A 314 2.31 2.65 34.44
C LYS A 314 2.33 3.15 32.99
N PHE A 315 2.14 2.23 32.04
CA PHE A 315 2.06 2.55 30.61
C PHE A 315 0.61 2.59 30.12
N VAL A 316 0.42 3.21 28.97
CA VAL A 316 -0.86 3.21 28.22
C VAL A 316 -0.59 2.66 26.83
N PRO A 317 -1.44 1.76 26.31
CA PRO A 317 -1.21 1.09 25.03
C PRO A 317 -1.53 1.99 23.85
N ILE A 318 -0.69 3.00 23.64
CA ILE A 318 -0.82 4.00 22.59
C ILE A 318 0.01 3.58 21.39
N ILE A 319 -0.60 3.59 20.21
CA ILE A 319 0.07 3.37 18.92
C ILE A 319 -0.33 4.46 17.94
N GLY A 320 0.64 5.01 17.22
CA GLY A 320 0.45 5.88 16.06
C GLY A 320 1.01 5.23 14.81
N ILE A 321 0.32 5.35 13.68
CA ILE A 321 0.77 4.85 12.38
C ILE A 321 0.59 5.98 11.37
N ALA A 322 1.62 6.26 10.59
CA ALA A 322 1.58 7.32 9.60
C ALA A 322 2.01 6.82 8.22
N MET A 323 1.22 7.17 7.20
CA MET A 323 1.58 6.98 5.80
C MET A 323 1.83 8.34 5.14
N PRO A 324 2.84 8.43 4.26
CA PRO A 324 3.05 9.63 3.46
C PRO A 324 1.94 9.74 2.41
N LEU A 325 1.51 10.97 2.14
CA LEU A 325 0.67 11.35 1.01
C LEU A 325 1.59 12.04 0.00
N SER A 326 2.08 11.28 -0.99
CA SER A 326 2.98 11.79 -2.02
C SER A 326 2.29 12.82 -2.91
N SER A 327 2.98 13.90 -3.26
CA SER A 327 2.47 14.86 -4.23
C SER A 327 2.51 14.27 -5.63
N ARG A 328 1.57 14.64 -6.53
CA ARG A 328 1.58 14.19 -7.93
C ARG A 328 2.88 14.53 -8.67
N ASP A 329 3.67 15.47 -8.16
CA ASP A 329 4.93 15.91 -8.76
C ASP A 329 6.11 14.98 -8.45
N ASP A 330 6.04 14.18 -7.37
CA ASP A 330 7.11 13.24 -6.98
C ASP A 330 7.12 11.99 -7.87
N GLU A 331 5.94 11.54 -8.32
CA GLU A 331 5.80 10.45 -9.29
C GLU A 331 6.28 10.88 -10.69
N ALA A 332 6.07 12.15 -11.07
CA ALA A 332 6.51 12.71 -12.35
C ALA A 332 8.05 12.86 -12.48
N LYS A 333 8.76 12.94 -11.35
CA LYS A 333 10.23 13.07 -11.30
C LYS A 333 10.98 11.74 -11.22
N GLY A 334 10.27 10.60 -11.25
CA GLY A 334 10.90 9.26 -11.24
C GLY A 334 11.67 8.93 -9.95
N ALA A 335 11.45 9.70 -8.87
CA ALA A 335 12.15 9.57 -7.60
C ALA A 335 11.31 8.77 -6.58
N THR A 336 10.81 7.58 -6.94
CA THR A 336 10.22 6.68 -5.94
C THR A 336 11.33 5.83 -5.34
N SER A 337 12.09 6.39 -4.39
CA SER A 337 12.81 5.54 -3.44
C SER A 337 11.78 4.70 -2.69
N ASP A 338 12.00 3.39 -2.57
CA ASP A 338 11.14 2.50 -1.78
C ASP A 338 11.02 3.06 -0.34
N PHE A 339 9.84 3.60 -0.01
CA PHE A 339 9.57 4.13 1.33
C PHE A 339 9.68 2.99 2.35
N SER A 340 10.56 3.16 3.34
CA SER A 340 10.74 2.21 4.44
C SER A 340 10.35 2.85 5.77
N GLY A 341 9.43 2.19 6.46
CA GLY A 341 8.94 2.58 7.76
C GLY A 341 10.01 2.63 8.83
N LYS A 342 9.85 3.58 9.75
CA LYS A 342 10.70 3.78 10.91
C LYS A 342 9.85 3.69 12.18
N ALA A 343 10.51 3.28 13.26
CA ALA A 343 9.95 3.22 14.60
C ALA A 343 10.17 4.53 15.35
N PHE A 344 9.14 4.94 16.08
CA PHE A 344 9.10 6.16 16.87
C PHE A 344 8.69 5.80 18.31
N CYS A 345 9.22 6.56 19.27
CA CYS A 345 8.68 6.61 20.61
C CYS A 345 8.25 8.06 20.86
N PHE A 346 7.12 8.44 20.26
CA PHE A 346 6.59 9.81 20.11
C PHE A 346 7.46 10.71 19.20
N LEU A 347 8.77 10.67 19.37
CA LEU A 347 9.76 11.26 18.48
C LEU A 347 10.51 10.16 17.70
N PRO A 348 11.11 10.49 16.54
CA PRO A 348 11.88 9.53 15.75
C PRO A 348 13.05 8.99 16.57
N LEU A 349 13.17 7.66 16.62
CA LEU A 349 14.38 7.01 17.13
C LEU A 349 15.56 7.32 16.19
N PRO A 350 16.81 7.28 16.69
CA PRO A 350 17.99 7.57 15.86
C PRO A 350 17.99 6.81 14.53
N PRO A 351 18.45 7.44 13.43
CA PRO A 351 18.51 6.79 12.13
C PRO A 351 19.49 5.60 12.19
N GLY A 352 19.05 4.44 11.68
CA GLY A 352 19.85 3.22 11.63
C GLY A 352 18.99 1.98 11.34
N GLU A 353 19.62 0.80 11.21
CA GLU A 353 18.88 -0.45 11.00
C GLU A 353 17.93 -0.78 12.16
N GLU A 354 18.29 -0.41 13.39
CA GLU A 354 17.52 -0.71 14.61
C GLU A 354 16.15 -0.01 14.65
N SER A 355 16.03 1.16 13.98
CA SER A 355 14.78 1.90 13.89
C SER A 355 13.96 1.55 12.64
N SER A 356 14.53 0.83 11.66
CA SER A 356 13.80 0.37 10.48
C SER A 356 12.82 -0.74 10.82
N THR A 357 11.57 -0.60 10.39
CA THR A 357 10.53 -1.63 10.58
C THR A 357 10.39 -2.57 9.38
N GLY A 358 10.76 -2.07 8.19
CA GLY A 358 10.48 -2.74 6.91
C GLY A 358 9.01 -2.70 6.48
N LEU A 359 8.15 -2.03 7.26
CA LEU A 359 6.74 -1.81 6.91
C LEU A 359 6.61 -0.56 6.04
N PRO A 360 5.62 -0.45 5.15
CA PRO A 360 5.41 0.75 4.31
C PRO A 360 4.73 1.91 5.07
N VAL A 361 4.89 1.98 6.40
CA VAL A 361 4.34 3.02 7.29
C VAL A 361 5.31 3.32 8.44
N HIS A 362 5.30 4.55 8.94
CA HIS A 362 5.95 4.88 10.21
C HIS A 362 5.08 4.38 11.37
N ILE A 363 5.71 3.85 12.43
CA ILE A 363 5.02 3.37 13.63
C ILE A 363 5.59 4.07 14.86
N SER A 364 4.73 4.79 15.57
CA SER A 364 4.97 5.29 16.92
C SER A 364 4.26 4.44 17.95
N GLY A 365 4.84 4.32 19.13
CA GLY A 365 4.18 3.71 20.26
C GLY A 365 4.78 4.16 21.57
N PHE A 366 4.07 3.91 22.67
CA PHE A 366 4.66 4.02 24.00
C PHE A 366 5.56 2.81 24.24
N PHE A 367 6.68 2.72 23.51
CA PHE A 367 7.58 1.57 23.59
C PHE A 367 8.54 1.66 24.78
N GLY A 368 8.84 0.51 25.38
CA GLY A 368 10.00 0.35 26.23
C GLY A 368 11.28 0.42 25.40
N LEU A 369 12.21 1.30 25.77
CA LEU A 369 13.48 1.47 25.06
C LEU A 369 14.65 0.82 25.80
N THR A 370 15.75 0.60 25.09
CA THR A 370 17.05 0.24 25.66
C THR A 370 17.60 1.38 26.54
N ASP A 371 18.57 1.08 27.42
CA ASP A 371 19.11 2.06 28.39
C ASP A 371 19.71 3.32 27.73
N ASN A 372 20.22 3.19 26.50
CA ASN A 372 20.74 4.30 25.71
C ASN A 372 19.66 5.03 24.89
N ARG A 373 18.41 4.56 24.98
CA ARG A 373 17.20 5.06 24.28
C ARG A 373 17.33 5.16 22.76
N ARG A 374 18.22 4.37 22.15
CA ARG A 374 18.44 4.37 20.70
C ARG A 374 17.55 3.36 19.97
N SER A 375 17.03 2.35 20.68
CA SER A 375 16.23 1.29 20.09
C SER A 375 15.12 0.79 21.01
N ILE A 376 14.12 0.16 20.39
CA ILE A 376 13.05 -0.55 21.09
C ILE A 376 13.64 -1.79 21.76
N LYS A 377 13.26 -2.03 23.02
CA LYS A 377 13.68 -3.21 23.76
C LYS A 377 12.89 -4.43 23.30
N TRP A 378 13.58 -5.46 22.82
CA TRP A 378 12.97 -6.72 22.38
C TRP A 378 13.40 -7.86 23.30
N ARG A 379 12.69 -9.00 23.22
CA ARG A 379 13.02 -10.18 24.03
C ARG A 379 14.22 -10.90 23.42
N GLU A 380 15.22 -11.12 24.25
CA GLU A 380 16.40 -11.95 23.93
C GLU A 380 16.30 -13.29 24.66
N LEU A 381 17.07 -14.29 24.21
CA LEU A 381 17.02 -15.68 24.70
C LEU A 381 17.23 -15.79 26.22
N ASP A 382 18.05 -14.91 26.79
CA ASP A 382 18.40 -14.84 28.20
C ASP A 382 17.56 -13.80 29.00
N GLN A 383 16.88 -12.88 28.31
CA GLN A 383 16.08 -11.78 28.92
C GLN A 383 14.56 -11.93 28.68
N TRP A 384 14.07 -13.16 28.57
CA TRP A 384 12.68 -13.45 28.18
C TRP A 384 11.60 -12.92 29.14
N ARG A 385 11.96 -12.46 30.35
CA ARG A 385 11.04 -11.94 31.39
C ARG A 385 11.03 -10.42 31.53
N ASP A 386 11.79 -9.67 30.72
CA ASP A 386 11.80 -8.22 30.83
C ASP A 386 10.40 -7.64 30.56
N PRO A 387 9.78 -6.93 31.54
CA PRO A 387 8.41 -6.44 31.39
C PRO A 387 8.24 -5.43 30.25
N ALA A 388 9.27 -4.60 29.98
CA ALA A 388 9.21 -3.59 28.93
C ALA A 388 9.33 -4.24 27.53
N ALA A 389 10.14 -5.29 27.40
CA ALA A 389 10.21 -6.09 26.18
C ALA A 389 8.89 -6.85 25.92
N LEU A 390 8.30 -7.46 26.96
CA LEU A 390 7.00 -8.11 26.88
C LEU A 390 5.91 -7.11 26.48
N TRP A 391 5.91 -5.93 27.09
CA TRP A 391 4.99 -4.84 26.74
C TRP A 391 5.04 -4.52 25.24
N ASN A 392 6.23 -4.35 24.68
CA ASN A 392 6.41 -4.08 23.25
C ASN A 392 5.85 -5.20 22.37
N GLU A 393 6.15 -6.47 22.70
CA GLU A 393 5.62 -7.64 21.98
C GLU A 393 4.08 -7.66 21.99
N PHE A 394 3.46 -7.41 23.15
CA PHE A 394 2.00 -7.36 23.25
C PHE A 394 1.39 -6.18 22.50
N LEU A 395 2.03 -5.01 22.47
CA LEU A 395 1.55 -3.88 21.64
C LEU A 395 1.56 -4.23 20.15
N VAL A 396 2.67 -4.81 19.67
CA VAL A 396 2.85 -5.22 18.28
C VAL A 396 1.83 -6.28 17.87
N MET A 397 1.49 -7.23 18.74
CA MET A 397 0.53 -8.28 18.41
C MET A 397 -0.94 -7.87 18.57
N ASN A 398 -1.27 -6.99 19.53
CA ASN A 398 -2.66 -6.74 19.93
C ASN A 398 -3.21 -5.39 19.49
N VAL A 399 -2.36 -4.37 19.31
CA VAL A 399 -2.80 -2.99 19.06
C VAL A 399 -2.41 -2.51 17.66
N VAL A 400 -1.15 -2.73 17.26
CA VAL A 400 -0.64 -2.31 15.94
C VAL A 400 -1.50 -2.84 14.77
N PRO A 401 -1.93 -4.11 14.72
CA PRO A 401 -2.64 -4.62 13.55
C PRO A 401 -3.99 -3.93 13.32
N LYS A 402 -4.74 -3.65 14.38
CA LYS A 402 -6.05 -2.97 14.28
C LYS A 402 -5.90 -1.49 13.93
N ALA A 403 -4.91 -0.82 14.50
CA ALA A 403 -4.60 0.57 14.15
C ALA A 403 -4.21 0.68 12.66
N TYR A 404 -3.42 -0.29 12.18
CA TYR A 404 -2.97 -0.32 10.79
C TYR A 404 -4.13 -0.64 9.84
N ALA A 405 -4.94 -1.65 10.16
CA ALA A 405 -6.15 -1.93 9.40
C ALA A 405 -7.06 -0.70 9.33
N THR A 406 -7.25 0.01 10.45
CA THR A 406 -8.04 1.25 10.48
C THR A 406 -7.49 2.32 9.54
N LEU A 407 -6.17 2.53 9.52
CA LEU A 407 -5.54 3.49 8.59
C LEU A 407 -5.85 3.15 7.12
N ILE A 408 -5.73 1.88 6.73
CA ILE A 408 -6.02 1.42 5.36
C ILE A 408 -7.51 1.57 5.04
N LEU A 409 -8.40 1.14 5.96
CA LEU A 409 -9.84 1.24 5.77
C LEU A 409 -10.34 2.68 5.69
N ASP A 410 -9.77 3.58 6.51
CA ASP A 410 -10.10 5.00 6.42
C ASP A 410 -9.53 5.64 5.15
N SER A 411 -8.39 5.15 4.62
CA SER A 411 -7.87 5.58 3.31
C SER A 411 -8.83 5.18 2.18
N ILE A 412 -9.40 3.97 2.23
CA ILE A 412 -10.42 3.50 1.29
C ILE A 412 -11.67 4.40 1.36
N LYS A 413 -12.21 4.63 2.56
CA LYS A 413 -13.40 5.50 2.74
C LYS A 413 -13.16 6.90 2.22
N ARG A 414 -11.98 7.48 2.47
CA ARG A 414 -11.62 8.81 1.96
C ARG A 414 -11.55 8.83 0.45
N LEU A 415 -10.96 7.81 -0.18
CA LEU A 415 -10.93 7.69 -1.64
C LEU A 415 -12.36 7.62 -2.24
N GLU A 416 -13.30 6.96 -1.56
CA GLU A 416 -14.71 6.87 -1.99
C GLU A 416 -15.48 8.19 -1.79
N MET A 417 -15.22 8.89 -0.70
CA MET A 417 -15.99 10.09 -0.29
C MET A 417 -15.42 11.40 -0.85
N GLU A 418 -14.10 11.52 -0.98
CA GLU A 418 -13.40 12.78 -1.29
C GLU A 418 -12.82 12.77 -2.71
N LYS A 419 -13.47 13.50 -3.63
CA LYS A 419 -12.90 13.85 -4.95
C LYS A 419 -12.02 15.11 -4.90
N SER A 420 -11.49 15.44 -3.73
CA SER A 420 -10.69 16.64 -3.49
C SER A 420 -9.28 16.49 -4.08
N SER A 421 -8.77 17.54 -4.73
CA SER A 421 -7.39 17.60 -5.23
C SER A 421 -6.33 17.57 -4.12
N ASP A 422 -6.71 17.82 -2.87
CA ASP A 422 -5.78 17.93 -1.73
C ASP A 422 -5.38 16.55 -1.14
N PHE A 423 -6.05 15.47 -1.54
CA PHE A 423 -5.74 14.10 -1.10
C PHE A 423 -5.33 13.24 -2.29
N PRO A 424 -4.02 13.04 -2.53
CA PRO A 424 -3.50 12.23 -3.63
C PRO A 424 -3.60 10.72 -3.31
N LEU A 425 -4.80 10.24 -3.00
CA LEU A 425 -5.06 8.81 -2.81
C LEU A 425 -5.40 8.16 -4.16
N SER A 426 -4.86 6.96 -4.37
CA SER A 426 -5.20 6.07 -5.46
C SER A 426 -5.26 4.63 -4.94
N VAL A 427 -5.86 3.74 -5.72
CA VAL A 427 -5.88 2.30 -5.41
C VAL A 427 -4.45 1.77 -5.28
N ASP A 428 -3.53 2.21 -6.15
CA ASP A 428 -2.12 1.82 -6.12
C ASP A 428 -1.44 2.28 -4.82
N VAL A 429 -1.70 3.51 -4.37
CA VAL A 429 -1.17 4.01 -3.08
C VAL A 429 -1.68 3.17 -1.93
N ILE A 430 -2.99 2.85 -1.90
CA ILE A 430 -3.59 2.01 -0.84
C ILE A 430 -3.00 0.60 -0.86
N TYR A 431 -2.79 0.00 -2.04
CA TYR A 431 -2.17 -1.31 -2.15
C TYR A 431 -0.69 -1.32 -1.79
N LYS A 432 0.06 -0.24 -2.03
CA LYS A 432 1.44 -0.10 -1.53
C LYS A 432 1.53 -0.09 0.01
N LEU A 433 0.43 0.19 0.73
CA LEU A 433 0.40 0.12 2.19
C LEU A 433 0.36 -1.31 2.73
N TRP A 434 0.06 -2.32 1.90
CA TRP A 434 0.04 -3.72 2.35
C TRP A 434 1.48 -4.22 2.51
N PRO A 435 1.89 -4.66 3.70
CA PRO A 435 3.27 -5.08 3.93
C PRO A 435 3.70 -6.27 3.07
N GLU A 436 4.92 -6.19 2.52
CA GLU A 436 5.59 -7.33 1.90
C GLU A 436 6.36 -8.14 2.94
N ALA A 437 5.93 -9.38 3.21
CA ALA A 437 6.51 -10.21 4.27
C ALA A 437 8.05 -10.38 4.19
N SER A 438 8.61 -10.36 2.97
CA SER A 438 10.05 -10.44 2.72
C SER A 438 10.83 -9.18 3.15
N LYS A 439 10.17 -8.02 3.20
CA LYS A 439 10.79 -6.73 3.58
C LYS A 439 10.66 -6.44 5.08
N VAL A 440 9.69 -7.05 5.76
CA VAL A 440 9.39 -6.79 7.18
C VAL A 440 10.43 -7.42 8.10
N LYS A 441 10.97 -6.61 9.01
CA LYS A 441 11.97 -7.05 10.00
C LYS A 441 11.36 -7.99 11.04
N VAL A 442 12.18 -8.89 11.59
CA VAL A 442 11.74 -10.04 12.42
C VAL A 442 10.80 -9.66 13.57
N HIS A 443 11.07 -8.58 14.30
CA HIS A 443 10.25 -8.14 15.44
C HIS A 443 8.88 -7.57 15.05
N TRP A 444 8.72 -7.21 13.78
CA TRP A 444 7.48 -6.64 13.22
C TRP A 444 6.67 -7.67 12.41
N GLN A 445 7.24 -8.83 12.08
CA GLN A 445 6.53 -9.92 11.41
C GLN A 445 5.24 -10.38 12.13
N PRO A 446 5.17 -10.38 13.48
CA PRO A 446 3.92 -10.73 14.19
C PRO A 446 2.72 -9.82 13.88
N VAL A 447 2.92 -8.67 13.24
CA VAL A 447 1.83 -7.78 12.79
C VAL A 447 1.06 -8.38 11.62
N LEU A 448 1.73 -9.16 10.76
CA LEU A 448 1.24 -9.49 9.41
C LEU A 448 -0.05 -10.32 9.42
N GLU A 449 -0.05 -11.46 10.11
CA GLU A 449 -1.20 -12.37 10.11
C GLU A 449 -2.45 -11.73 10.73
N PRO A 450 -2.39 -11.06 11.92
CA PRO A 450 -3.54 -10.35 12.47
C PRO A 450 -4.01 -9.18 11.58
N LEU A 451 -3.08 -8.47 10.94
CA LEU A 451 -3.41 -7.35 10.05
C LEU A 451 -4.20 -7.84 8.82
N PHE A 452 -3.68 -8.85 8.12
CA PHE A 452 -4.35 -9.39 6.94
C PHE A 452 -5.69 -10.02 7.28
N SER A 453 -5.77 -10.72 8.42
CA SER A 453 -7.03 -11.28 8.92
C SER A 453 -8.08 -10.20 9.19
N GLU A 454 -7.69 -9.05 9.75
CA GLU A 454 -8.59 -7.91 9.99
C GLU A 454 -9.02 -7.23 8.67
N LEU A 455 -8.07 -7.02 7.74
CA LEU A 455 -8.34 -6.40 6.44
C LEU A 455 -9.31 -7.23 5.60
N LEU A 456 -9.09 -8.54 5.51
CA LEU A 456 -9.85 -9.43 4.63
C LEU A 456 -11.30 -9.68 5.11
N GLN A 457 -11.66 -9.25 6.32
CA GLN A 457 -13.05 -9.20 6.79
C GLN A 457 -13.84 -8.01 6.20
N ASN A 458 -13.15 -7.07 5.56
CA ASN A 458 -13.71 -5.83 5.02
C ASN A 458 -13.67 -5.80 3.48
N ALA A 459 -14.32 -4.80 2.88
CA ALA A 459 -14.26 -4.56 1.45
C ALA A 459 -12.93 -3.88 1.08
N VAL A 460 -11.90 -4.67 0.79
CA VAL A 460 -10.52 -4.21 0.59
C VAL A 460 -9.91 -4.66 -0.73
N ILE A 461 -10.68 -5.36 -1.57
CA ILE A 461 -10.25 -5.75 -2.91
C ILE A 461 -10.94 -4.85 -3.92
N TYR A 462 -10.18 -4.15 -4.76
CA TYR A 462 -10.70 -3.26 -5.78
C TYR A 462 -10.98 -4.06 -7.04
N SER A 463 -12.24 -4.08 -7.45
CA SER A 463 -12.69 -4.80 -8.63
C SER A 463 -12.38 -4.02 -9.91
N ILE A 464 -12.29 -4.72 -11.03
CA ILE A 464 -12.19 -4.11 -12.38
C ILE A 464 -13.48 -3.31 -12.69
N SER A 465 -14.57 -3.55 -11.97
CA SER A 465 -15.82 -2.79 -12.02
C SER A 465 -15.75 -1.46 -11.26
N CYS A 466 -14.58 -1.09 -10.73
CA CYS A 466 -14.30 0.13 -9.97
C CYS A 466 -14.92 0.22 -8.57
N ASP A 467 -15.25 -0.93 -7.96
CA ASP A 467 -15.82 -1.02 -6.61
C ASP A 467 -14.90 -1.78 -5.65
N TRP A 468 -14.87 -1.36 -4.37
CA TRP A 468 -14.27 -2.13 -3.29
C TRP A 468 -15.21 -3.26 -2.85
N VAL A 469 -14.71 -4.50 -2.88
CA VAL A 469 -15.48 -5.72 -2.60
C VAL A 469 -14.77 -6.60 -1.56
N ARG A 470 -15.54 -7.48 -0.93
CA ARG A 470 -15.01 -8.47 0.02
C ARG A 470 -14.39 -9.66 -0.69
N LEU A 471 -13.52 -10.38 0.01
CA LEU A 471 -12.82 -11.55 -0.52
C LEU A 471 -13.79 -12.63 -1.04
N GLU A 472 -14.94 -12.84 -0.41
CA GLU A 472 -15.88 -13.89 -0.81
C GLU A 472 -16.70 -13.54 -2.05
N GLN A 473 -16.64 -12.28 -2.49
CA GLN A 473 -17.42 -11.77 -3.62
C GLN A 473 -16.62 -11.76 -4.93
N VAL A 474 -15.29 -11.85 -4.84
CA VAL A 474 -14.38 -11.58 -5.96
C VAL A 474 -13.72 -12.85 -6.51
N TYR A 475 -13.41 -12.83 -7.80
CA TYR A 475 -12.55 -13.81 -8.47
C TYR A 475 -11.26 -13.12 -8.92
N PHE A 476 -10.11 -13.68 -8.58
CA PHE A 476 -8.80 -13.13 -8.97
C PHE A 476 -8.44 -13.54 -10.39
N SER A 477 -8.03 -12.55 -11.19
CA SER A 477 -7.53 -12.77 -12.55
C SER A 477 -6.00 -12.79 -12.56
N GLU A 478 -5.45 -13.94 -12.96
CA GLU A 478 -4.01 -14.15 -13.25
C GLU A 478 -3.75 -14.18 -14.76
N LEU A 479 -4.73 -13.74 -15.56
CA LEU A 479 -4.64 -13.74 -17.01
C LEU A 479 -3.57 -12.74 -17.49
N ASP A 480 -2.78 -13.17 -18.47
CA ASP A 480 -1.80 -12.32 -19.13
C ASP A 480 -2.52 -11.28 -19.99
N GLU A 481 -2.27 -10.00 -19.71
CA GLU A 481 -2.87 -8.86 -20.41
C GLU A 481 -2.41 -8.74 -21.86
N ASN A 482 -1.30 -9.39 -22.21
CA ASN A 482 -0.79 -9.41 -23.59
C ASN A 482 -1.59 -10.36 -24.49
N LEU A 483 -2.44 -11.21 -23.93
CA LEU A 483 -3.25 -12.16 -24.69
C LEU A 483 -4.56 -11.50 -25.14
N GLU A 484 -4.85 -11.61 -26.44
CA GLU A 484 -6.01 -10.98 -27.09
C GLU A 484 -7.34 -11.36 -26.42
N TYR A 485 -7.48 -12.62 -25.98
CA TYR A 485 -8.71 -13.10 -25.36
C TYR A 485 -8.94 -12.59 -23.94
N THR A 486 -7.91 -12.09 -23.24
CA THR A 486 -8.01 -11.70 -21.82
C THR A 486 -9.05 -10.61 -21.61
N LYS A 487 -9.02 -9.56 -22.44
CA LYS A 487 -9.99 -8.45 -22.36
C LYS A 487 -11.42 -8.95 -22.59
N THR A 488 -11.62 -9.83 -23.57
CA THR A 488 -12.95 -10.40 -23.86
C THR A 488 -13.47 -11.23 -22.69
N VAL A 489 -12.65 -12.10 -22.11
CA VAL A 489 -13.04 -12.94 -20.97
C VAL A 489 -13.46 -12.08 -19.78
N LEU A 490 -12.66 -11.06 -19.45
CA LEU A 490 -12.95 -10.15 -18.33
C LEU A 490 -14.23 -9.34 -18.57
N ASN A 491 -14.40 -8.76 -19.76
CA ASN A 491 -15.61 -8.01 -20.14
C ASN A 491 -16.86 -8.90 -20.09
N TYR A 492 -16.78 -10.13 -20.61
CA TYR A 492 -17.89 -11.09 -20.59
C TYR A 492 -18.31 -11.41 -19.14
N LEU A 493 -17.35 -11.72 -18.28
CA LEU A 493 -17.60 -12.04 -16.88
C LEU A 493 -18.21 -10.85 -16.12
N GLN A 494 -17.74 -9.62 -16.38
CA GLN A 494 -18.33 -8.40 -15.83
C GLN A 494 -19.78 -8.19 -16.30
N SER A 495 -20.04 -8.31 -17.61
CA SER A 495 -21.41 -8.20 -18.16
C SER A 495 -22.35 -9.28 -17.62
N SER A 496 -21.81 -10.40 -17.16
CA SER A 496 -22.53 -11.50 -16.49
C SER A 496 -22.70 -11.28 -14.97
N GLY A 497 -22.39 -10.07 -14.47
CA GLY A 497 -22.51 -9.66 -13.07
C GLY A 497 -21.50 -10.32 -12.13
N LYS A 498 -20.32 -10.72 -12.62
CA LYS A 498 -19.25 -11.28 -11.77
C LYS A 498 -18.24 -10.22 -11.39
N GLN A 499 -17.86 -10.20 -10.12
CA GLN A 499 -16.80 -9.33 -9.64
C GLN A 499 -15.45 -10.00 -9.82
N ILE A 500 -14.55 -9.29 -10.48
CA ILE A 500 -13.20 -9.74 -10.82
C ILE A 500 -12.23 -8.69 -10.32
N ALA A 501 -11.08 -9.12 -9.80
CA ALA A 501 -10.00 -8.22 -9.43
C ALA A 501 -8.67 -8.74 -9.93
N LYS A 502 -7.77 -7.79 -10.19
CA LYS A 502 -6.34 -8.04 -10.35
C LYS A 502 -5.64 -7.20 -9.30
N VAL A 503 -4.84 -7.85 -8.46
CA VAL A 503 -4.18 -7.19 -7.33
C VAL A 503 -2.66 -7.28 -7.47
N PRO A 504 -1.90 -6.32 -6.91
CA PRO A 504 -0.44 -6.39 -6.88
C PRO A 504 0.08 -7.57 -6.04
N GLY A 505 1.33 -7.98 -6.27
CA GLY A 505 1.91 -9.20 -5.67
C GLY A 505 1.96 -9.20 -4.14
N ASN A 506 2.08 -8.04 -3.49
CA ASN A 506 2.04 -7.93 -2.03
C ASN A 506 0.63 -8.21 -1.45
N VAL A 507 -0.43 -7.78 -2.15
CA VAL A 507 -1.82 -8.08 -1.78
C VAL A 507 -2.16 -9.55 -2.06
N ASP A 508 -1.72 -10.09 -3.21
CA ASP A 508 -1.88 -11.53 -3.49
C ASP A 508 -1.18 -12.38 -2.43
N ALA A 509 0.08 -12.08 -2.11
CA ALA A 509 0.82 -12.79 -1.06
C ALA A 509 0.11 -12.75 0.31
N ALA A 510 -0.49 -11.60 0.67
CA ALA A 510 -1.28 -11.48 1.89
C ALA A 510 -2.54 -12.37 1.86
N VAL A 511 -3.26 -12.40 0.74
CA VAL A 511 -4.43 -13.28 0.53
C VAL A 511 -4.03 -14.75 0.63
N GLN A 512 -2.92 -15.15 0.00
CA GLN A 512 -2.41 -16.53 0.08
C GLN A 512 -2.00 -16.92 1.50
N LEU A 513 -1.36 -16.01 2.23
CA LEU A 513 -0.93 -16.25 3.61
C LEU A 513 -2.13 -16.53 4.52
N THR A 514 -3.18 -15.71 4.44
CA THR A 514 -4.41 -15.94 5.22
C THR A 514 -5.17 -17.20 4.75
N ALA A 515 -5.17 -17.49 3.44
CA ALA A 515 -5.79 -18.70 2.90
C ALA A 515 -5.11 -19.99 3.43
N ALA A 516 -3.79 -19.96 3.65
CA ALA A 516 -3.03 -21.07 4.22
C ALA A 516 -3.35 -21.32 5.71
N SER A 517 -3.64 -20.27 6.50
CA SER A 517 -4.07 -20.37 7.90
C SER A 517 -5.56 -20.79 8.05
N GLY A 518 -6.38 -20.62 7.00
CA GLY A 518 -7.67 -21.30 6.81
C GLY A 518 -8.95 -20.45 6.83
N THR A 519 -9.84 -20.66 5.85
CA THR A 519 -11.32 -20.91 5.93
C THR A 519 -12.03 -20.62 4.59
N THR A 520 -11.48 -19.78 3.71
CA THR A 520 -12.07 -19.48 2.40
C THR A 520 -11.09 -19.75 1.25
N PRO A 521 -11.44 -20.62 0.29
CA PRO A 521 -10.59 -20.85 -0.87
C PRO A 521 -10.56 -19.59 -1.75
N VAL A 522 -9.36 -19.16 -2.14
CA VAL A 522 -9.16 -18.08 -3.10
C VAL A 522 -9.78 -18.49 -4.43
N ARG A 523 -10.75 -17.72 -4.90
CA ARG A 523 -11.44 -18.00 -6.16
C ARG A 523 -10.67 -17.36 -7.29
N LYS A 524 -10.31 -18.16 -8.30
CA LYS A 524 -9.57 -17.69 -9.48
C LYS A 524 -10.43 -17.77 -10.72
N VAL A 525 -10.17 -16.88 -11.68
CA VAL A 525 -10.71 -17.00 -13.03
C VAL A 525 -10.01 -18.18 -13.71
N THR A 526 -10.76 -19.26 -13.91
CA THR A 526 -10.27 -20.49 -14.56
C THR A 526 -11.13 -20.83 -15.78
N PRO A 527 -10.59 -21.54 -16.78
CA PRO A 527 -11.38 -22.05 -17.90
C PRO A 527 -12.61 -22.83 -17.44
N ALA A 528 -12.46 -23.74 -16.46
CA ALA A 528 -13.56 -24.48 -15.85
C ALA A 528 -14.68 -23.59 -15.30
N TRP A 529 -14.32 -22.53 -14.56
CA TRP A 529 -15.31 -21.61 -14.03
C TRP A 529 -15.98 -20.78 -15.13
N VAL A 530 -15.24 -20.29 -16.14
CA VAL A 530 -15.83 -19.57 -17.28
C VAL A 530 -16.81 -20.46 -18.04
N ARG A 531 -16.51 -21.75 -18.24
CA ARG A 531 -17.47 -22.72 -18.79
C ARG A 531 -18.75 -22.83 -17.95
N GLN A 532 -18.65 -22.80 -16.61
CA GLN A 532 -19.83 -22.80 -15.75
C GLN A 532 -20.67 -21.51 -15.87
N VAL A 533 -20.03 -20.36 -16.04
CA VAL A 533 -20.73 -19.07 -16.25
C VAL A 533 -21.43 -19.07 -17.60
N LEU A 534 -20.76 -19.51 -18.68
CA LEU A 534 -21.33 -19.63 -20.03
C LEU A 534 -22.57 -20.51 -20.11
N ARG A 535 -22.64 -21.59 -19.31
CA ARG A 535 -23.84 -22.43 -19.22
C ARG A 535 -25.05 -21.73 -18.59
N LYS A 536 -24.80 -20.79 -17.67
CA LYS A 536 -25.86 -20.05 -16.97
C LYS A 536 -26.24 -18.77 -17.70
N CYS A 537 -25.27 -18.14 -18.35
CA CYS A 537 -25.39 -16.86 -19.02
C CYS A 537 -24.80 -16.99 -20.43
N ALA A 538 -25.64 -17.34 -21.40
CA ALA A 538 -25.20 -17.45 -22.79
C ALA A 538 -24.62 -16.12 -23.28
N HIS A 539 -23.51 -16.18 -24.01
CA HIS A 539 -22.86 -15.00 -24.57
C HIS A 539 -23.54 -14.60 -25.90
N LEU A 540 -24.06 -13.37 -25.96
CA LEU A 540 -24.76 -12.80 -27.10
C LEU A 540 -23.89 -11.84 -27.93
N GLY A 541 -22.58 -11.83 -27.70
CA GLY A 541 -21.64 -10.94 -28.37
C GLY A 541 -21.26 -11.41 -29.78
N CYS A 542 -20.25 -10.75 -30.36
CA CYS A 542 -19.88 -10.98 -31.76
C CYS A 542 -19.12 -12.32 -31.96
N ALA A 543 -18.94 -12.71 -33.22
CA ALA A 543 -18.20 -13.92 -33.57
C ALA A 543 -16.76 -13.91 -33.02
N GLU A 544 -16.09 -12.77 -33.06
CA GLU A 544 -14.73 -12.61 -32.53
C GLU A 544 -14.67 -12.83 -31.02
N GLU A 545 -15.63 -12.30 -30.26
CA GLU A 545 -15.72 -12.51 -28.82
C GLU A 545 -15.98 -14.00 -28.49
N LYS A 546 -16.85 -14.68 -29.24
CA LYS A 546 -17.06 -16.13 -29.11
C LYS A 546 -15.79 -16.92 -29.38
N LEU A 547 -14.96 -16.51 -30.35
CA LEU A 547 -13.68 -17.16 -30.63
C LEU A 547 -12.66 -16.96 -29.51
N HIS A 548 -12.57 -15.75 -28.94
CA HIS A 548 -11.72 -15.50 -27.77
C HIS A 548 -12.17 -16.31 -26.54
N LEU A 549 -13.48 -16.40 -26.30
CA LEU A 549 -14.02 -17.23 -25.22
C LEU A 549 -13.71 -18.72 -25.47
N LEU A 550 -13.86 -19.20 -26.71
CA LEU A 550 -13.49 -20.56 -27.10
C LEU A 550 -12.00 -20.83 -26.84
N GLU A 551 -11.13 -19.90 -27.24
CA GLU A 551 -9.68 -19.96 -27.02
C GLU A 551 -9.34 -20.13 -25.53
N PHE A 552 -9.97 -19.32 -24.69
CA PHE A 552 -9.76 -19.41 -23.25
C PHE A 552 -10.27 -20.73 -22.65
N VAL A 553 -11.50 -21.16 -22.99
CA VAL A 553 -12.09 -22.36 -22.38
C VAL A 553 -11.46 -23.67 -22.85
N LEU A 554 -10.68 -23.66 -23.93
CA LEU A 554 -9.91 -24.82 -24.41
C LEU A 554 -8.52 -24.92 -23.77
N SER A 555 -8.03 -23.85 -23.13
CA SER A 555 -6.65 -23.76 -22.66
C SER A 555 -6.25 -24.79 -21.57
N ASP A 556 -7.21 -25.33 -20.82
CA ASP A 556 -6.99 -26.36 -19.81
C ASP A 556 -7.19 -27.80 -20.32
N GLN A 557 -7.45 -27.97 -21.62
CA GLN A 557 -7.62 -29.27 -22.30
C GLN A 557 -8.76 -30.15 -21.75
N ALA A 558 -9.67 -29.58 -20.95
CA ALA A 558 -10.80 -30.31 -20.35
C ALA A 558 -11.97 -30.45 -21.36
N TYR A 559 -11.71 -31.09 -22.50
CA TYR A 559 -12.65 -31.15 -23.64
C TYR A 559 -14.00 -31.80 -23.30
N SER A 560 -14.05 -32.71 -22.31
CA SER A 560 -15.30 -33.30 -21.82
C SER A 560 -16.27 -32.30 -21.20
N GLU A 561 -15.77 -31.15 -20.78
CA GLU A 561 -16.58 -30.08 -20.20
C GLU A 561 -17.04 -29.06 -21.24
N LEU A 562 -16.88 -29.30 -22.54
CA LEU A 562 -17.38 -28.37 -23.57
C LEU A 562 -18.87 -28.51 -23.82
N LEU A 563 -19.47 -29.65 -23.45
CA LEU A 563 -20.87 -29.97 -23.72
C LEU A 563 -21.82 -28.85 -23.26
N GLY A 564 -22.70 -28.46 -24.19
CA GLY A 564 -23.72 -27.42 -24.04
C GLY A 564 -23.24 -25.99 -24.28
N LEU A 565 -21.94 -25.75 -24.48
CA LEU A 565 -21.41 -24.40 -24.74
C LEU A 565 -21.62 -24.02 -26.21
N GLU A 566 -22.38 -22.95 -26.47
CA GLU A 566 -22.64 -22.42 -27.82
C GLU A 566 -21.46 -21.61 -28.38
N LEU A 567 -20.32 -22.29 -28.52
CA LEU A 567 -19.05 -21.71 -28.94
C LEU A 567 -18.41 -22.43 -30.13
N LEU A 568 -19.03 -23.48 -30.69
CA LEU A 568 -18.45 -24.19 -31.83
C LEU A 568 -18.70 -23.39 -33.14
N PRO A 569 -17.66 -22.84 -33.80
CA PRO A 569 -17.84 -22.01 -34.98
C PRO A 569 -18.00 -22.87 -36.23
N LEU A 570 -19.07 -22.65 -36.98
CA LEU A 570 -19.33 -23.32 -38.25
C LEU A 570 -18.97 -22.43 -39.44
N GLN A 571 -18.71 -23.05 -40.58
CA GLN A 571 -18.32 -22.32 -41.80
C GLN A 571 -19.47 -21.45 -42.36
N ASN A 572 -20.73 -21.72 -42.00
CA ASN A 572 -21.87 -20.85 -42.36
C ASN A 572 -21.94 -19.56 -41.53
N GLY A 573 -20.99 -19.34 -40.60
CA GLY A 573 -20.94 -18.18 -39.70
C GLY A 573 -21.73 -18.35 -38.41
N ASN A 574 -22.49 -19.44 -38.25
CA ASN A 574 -23.23 -19.72 -37.03
C ASN A 574 -22.35 -20.36 -35.96
N PHE A 575 -22.75 -20.19 -34.71
CA PHE A 575 -22.18 -20.90 -33.57
C PHE A 575 -23.19 -21.89 -33.03
N VAL A 576 -22.76 -23.12 -32.77
CA VAL A 576 -23.62 -24.19 -32.25
C VAL A 576 -23.11 -24.72 -30.91
N PRO A 577 -23.97 -25.32 -30.08
CA PRO A 577 -23.54 -25.96 -28.86
C PRO A 577 -22.70 -27.22 -29.14
N PHE A 578 -21.66 -27.45 -28.35
CA PHE A 578 -21.01 -28.75 -28.32
C PHE A 578 -21.99 -29.82 -27.84
N SER A 579 -22.06 -30.94 -28.55
CA SER A 579 -22.97 -32.05 -28.28
C SER A 579 -22.22 -33.38 -28.25
N SER A 580 -22.75 -34.36 -27.53
CA SER A 580 -22.26 -35.75 -27.56
C SER A 580 -23.14 -36.62 -28.47
N SER A 581 -23.83 -36.01 -29.44
CA SER A 581 -24.73 -36.76 -30.32
C SER A 581 -23.94 -37.74 -31.17
N VAL A 582 -24.48 -38.93 -31.31
CA VAL A 582 -23.97 -40.01 -32.18
C VAL A 582 -24.77 -40.11 -33.48
N SER A 583 -25.70 -39.18 -33.73
CA SER A 583 -26.39 -39.08 -35.00
C SER A 583 -25.43 -38.59 -36.08
N ASP A 584 -25.38 -39.30 -37.21
CA ASP A 584 -24.59 -38.89 -38.37
C ASP A 584 -25.03 -37.51 -38.91
N GLN A 585 -26.22 -37.02 -38.58
CA GLN A 585 -26.67 -35.68 -38.97
C GLN A 585 -26.09 -34.55 -38.10
N ASP A 586 -25.60 -34.87 -36.91
CA ASP A 586 -25.10 -33.87 -35.95
C ASP A 586 -23.57 -33.74 -35.96
N VAL A 587 -22.87 -34.58 -36.76
CA VAL A 587 -21.40 -34.60 -36.83
C VAL A 587 -20.87 -33.34 -37.52
N ILE A 588 -19.90 -32.69 -36.88
CA ILE A 588 -19.19 -31.53 -37.45
C ILE A 588 -17.76 -31.96 -37.81
N TYR A 589 -17.34 -31.68 -39.03
CA TYR A 589 -16.07 -32.14 -39.58
C TYR A 589 -14.99 -31.06 -39.50
N ILE A 590 -13.76 -31.53 -39.26
CA ILE A 590 -12.54 -30.72 -39.30
C ILE A 590 -11.83 -31.00 -40.62
N THR A 591 -11.56 -29.94 -41.37
CA THR A 591 -10.89 -29.99 -42.69
C THR A 591 -9.41 -30.36 -42.55
N SER A 592 -8.83 -30.90 -43.63
CA SER A 592 -7.41 -31.22 -43.74
C SER A 592 -6.86 -30.80 -45.09
N ALA A 593 -5.54 -30.82 -45.26
CA ALA A 593 -4.92 -30.55 -46.57
C ALA A 593 -5.33 -31.58 -47.64
N GLU A 594 -5.63 -32.81 -47.22
CA GLU A 594 -6.11 -33.89 -48.07
C GLU A 594 -7.58 -33.68 -48.45
N TYR A 595 -8.40 -33.24 -47.49
CA TYR A 595 -9.83 -32.99 -47.66
C TYR A 595 -10.17 -31.50 -47.40
N PRO A 596 -9.83 -30.60 -48.33
CA PRO A 596 -10.15 -29.18 -48.19
C PRO A 596 -11.65 -28.92 -48.28
N ARG A 597 -12.11 -27.84 -47.62
CA ARG A 597 -13.51 -27.43 -47.58
C ARG A 597 -14.16 -27.28 -48.95
N SER A 598 -13.39 -26.84 -49.95
CA SER A 598 -13.89 -26.65 -51.30
C SER A 598 -14.43 -27.94 -51.95
N LEU A 599 -14.12 -29.13 -51.40
CA LEU A 599 -14.72 -30.41 -51.82
C LEU A 599 -16.19 -30.56 -51.42
N PHE A 600 -16.69 -29.77 -50.47
CA PHE A 600 -18.01 -29.99 -49.87
C PHE A 600 -18.91 -28.74 -49.95
N PRO A 601 -19.26 -28.27 -51.15
CA PRO A 601 -20.15 -27.11 -51.32
C PRO A 601 -21.54 -27.39 -50.74
N SER A 602 -22.23 -26.35 -50.27
CA SER A 602 -23.59 -26.42 -49.67
C SER A 602 -23.69 -27.17 -48.33
N LEU A 603 -22.56 -27.63 -47.78
CA LEU A 603 -22.48 -28.27 -46.46
C LEU A 603 -21.82 -27.37 -45.42
N GLU A 604 -21.91 -26.04 -45.55
CA GLU A 604 -21.27 -25.05 -44.66
C GLU A 604 -21.58 -25.29 -43.17
N GLY A 605 -22.78 -25.79 -42.85
CA GLY A 605 -23.18 -26.11 -41.47
C GLY A 605 -22.58 -27.41 -40.91
N ARG A 606 -21.87 -28.20 -41.71
CA ARG A 606 -21.25 -29.48 -41.32
C ARG A 606 -19.76 -29.36 -41.07
N PHE A 607 -19.14 -28.20 -41.29
CA PHE A 607 -17.70 -27.99 -41.12
C PHE A 607 -17.41 -26.87 -40.14
N ILE A 608 -16.31 -27.01 -39.40
CA ILE A 608 -15.78 -25.90 -38.59
C ILE A 608 -15.31 -24.76 -39.49
N LEU A 609 -15.22 -23.56 -38.92
CA LEU A 609 -14.64 -22.39 -39.59
C LEU A 609 -13.17 -22.64 -39.99
N ASP A 610 -12.79 -22.42 -41.25
CA ASP A 610 -11.43 -22.71 -41.75
C ASP A 610 -10.35 -21.72 -41.25
N ASN A 611 -10.72 -20.45 -41.02
CA ASN A 611 -9.77 -19.37 -40.67
C ASN A 611 -9.49 -19.26 -39.16
N LEU A 612 -9.54 -20.38 -38.44
CA LEU A 612 -9.23 -20.41 -37.00
C LEU A 612 -7.73 -20.34 -36.77
N LYS A 613 -7.32 -19.76 -35.62
CA LYS A 613 -5.93 -19.74 -35.20
C LYS A 613 -5.37 -21.18 -35.11
N PRO A 614 -4.11 -21.45 -35.49
CA PRO A 614 -3.58 -22.81 -35.57
C PRO A 614 -3.72 -23.65 -34.29
N HIS A 615 -3.54 -23.03 -33.11
CA HIS A 615 -3.68 -23.71 -31.83
C HIS A 615 -5.13 -24.06 -31.48
N LEU A 616 -6.11 -23.26 -31.89
CA LEU A 616 -7.53 -23.59 -31.76
C LEU A 616 -7.87 -24.84 -32.58
N VAL A 617 -7.39 -24.89 -33.82
CA VAL A 617 -7.59 -26.05 -34.69
C VAL A 617 -6.95 -27.29 -34.07
N ALA A 618 -5.74 -27.17 -33.50
CA ALA A 618 -5.08 -28.28 -32.80
C ALA A 618 -5.92 -28.78 -31.60
N ALA A 619 -6.39 -27.88 -30.74
CA ALA A 619 -7.22 -28.24 -29.59
C ALA A 619 -8.55 -28.90 -30.00
N LEU A 620 -9.21 -28.40 -31.05
CA LEU A 620 -10.44 -29.02 -31.58
C LEU A 620 -10.18 -30.40 -32.19
N LYS A 621 -9.02 -30.61 -32.84
CA LYS A 621 -8.60 -31.94 -33.34
C LYS A 621 -8.36 -32.91 -32.20
N GLU A 622 -7.73 -32.48 -31.11
CA GLU A 622 -7.56 -33.31 -29.91
C GLU A 622 -8.91 -33.66 -29.28
N ALA A 623 -9.83 -32.69 -29.18
CA ALA A 623 -11.20 -32.90 -28.70
C ALA A 623 -11.99 -33.90 -29.58
N ALA A 624 -11.67 -33.99 -30.88
CA ALA A 624 -12.24 -34.98 -31.79
C ALA A 624 -11.63 -36.39 -31.64
N GLN A 625 -10.42 -36.49 -31.06
CA GLN A 625 -9.64 -37.73 -30.96
C GLN A 625 -9.64 -38.37 -29.57
N THR A 626 -10.36 -37.80 -28.59
CA THR A 626 -10.43 -38.34 -27.22
C THR A 626 -10.85 -39.82 -27.20
N ARG A 627 -10.02 -40.67 -26.56
CA ARG A 627 -10.24 -42.12 -26.47
C ARG A 627 -11.47 -42.44 -25.62
N GLY A 628 -12.45 -43.16 -26.18
CA GLY A 628 -13.67 -43.60 -25.49
C GLY A 628 -14.95 -43.11 -26.18
N ARG A 629 -16.00 -42.78 -25.40
CA ARG A 629 -17.22 -42.16 -25.93
C ARG A 629 -16.88 -40.73 -26.39
N PRO A 630 -17.23 -40.32 -27.63
CA PRO A 630 -16.95 -38.97 -28.11
C PRO A 630 -17.53 -37.94 -27.15
N CYS A 631 -16.70 -37.03 -26.66
CA CYS A 631 -17.13 -35.95 -25.78
C CYS A 631 -17.61 -34.71 -26.54
N THR A 632 -17.41 -34.69 -27.86
CA THR A 632 -17.91 -33.67 -28.80
C THR A 632 -18.41 -34.34 -30.08
N GLN A 633 -19.16 -33.60 -30.90
CA GLN A 633 -19.63 -34.03 -32.21
C GLN A 633 -18.56 -33.90 -33.31
N LEU A 634 -17.33 -33.52 -32.94
CA LEU A 634 -16.24 -33.26 -33.88
C LEU A 634 -15.64 -34.55 -34.40
N GLN A 635 -15.41 -34.60 -35.71
CA GLN A 635 -14.75 -35.74 -36.36
C GLN A 635 -13.75 -35.28 -37.42
N LEU A 636 -12.64 -36.03 -37.53
CA LEU A 636 -11.69 -35.89 -38.62
C LEU A 636 -12.22 -36.56 -39.88
N LEU A 637 -11.94 -35.98 -41.04
CA LEU A 637 -12.23 -36.60 -42.31
C LEU A 637 -11.32 -37.82 -42.54
N ASN A 638 -11.91 -38.88 -43.07
CA ASN A 638 -11.24 -40.07 -43.55
C ASN A 638 -11.89 -40.47 -44.90
N PRO A 639 -11.33 -41.45 -45.64
CA PRO A 639 -11.89 -41.85 -46.93
C PRO A 639 -13.39 -42.17 -46.86
N GLU A 640 -13.82 -43.01 -45.92
CA GLU A 640 -15.23 -43.41 -45.80
C GLU A 640 -16.18 -42.21 -45.57
N ARG A 641 -15.80 -41.27 -44.68
CA ARG A 641 -16.56 -40.05 -44.39
C ARG A 641 -16.57 -39.11 -45.59
N PHE A 642 -15.45 -38.98 -46.30
CA PHE A 642 -15.39 -38.24 -47.56
C PHE A 642 -16.41 -38.79 -48.56
N ALA A 643 -16.45 -40.11 -48.78
CA ALA A 643 -17.40 -40.73 -49.70
C ALA A 643 -18.86 -40.43 -49.32
N ARG A 644 -19.20 -40.52 -48.03
CA ARG A 644 -20.55 -40.19 -47.53
C ARG A 644 -20.92 -38.73 -47.76
N LEU A 645 -20.01 -37.81 -47.45
CA LEU A 645 -20.25 -36.38 -47.63
C LEU A 645 -20.39 -36.00 -49.09
N ILE A 646 -19.61 -36.63 -50.00
CA ILE A 646 -19.80 -36.45 -51.43
C ILE A 646 -21.20 -36.93 -51.87
N LYS A 647 -21.73 -38.05 -51.35
CA LYS A 647 -23.14 -38.44 -51.61
C LYS A 647 -24.12 -37.34 -51.19
N GLU A 648 -23.90 -36.73 -50.03
CA GLU A 648 -24.76 -35.67 -49.50
C GLU A 648 -24.72 -34.41 -50.37
N VAL A 649 -23.52 -34.01 -50.80
CA VAL A 649 -23.32 -32.92 -51.78
C VAL A 649 -24.09 -33.23 -53.07
N MET A 650 -23.94 -34.44 -53.62
CA MET A 650 -24.63 -34.85 -54.84
C MET A 650 -26.16 -34.81 -54.69
N ASN A 651 -26.69 -35.35 -53.59
CA ASN A 651 -28.13 -35.34 -53.31
C ASN A 651 -28.70 -33.93 -53.13
N THR A 652 -27.86 -32.97 -52.69
CA THR A 652 -28.27 -31.57 -52.53
C THR A 652 -28.52 -30.89 -53.87
N PHE A 653 -27.64 -31.13 -54.85
CA PHE A 653 -27.78 -30.55 -56.20
C PHE A 653 -28.67 -31.39 -57.12
N TRP A 654 -28.72 -32.69 -56.88
CA TRP A 654 -29.45 -33.66 -57.69
C TRP A 654 -30.22 -34.64 -56.79
N PRO A 655 -31.37 -34.23 -56.23
CA PRO A 655 -32.14 -35.03 -55.28
C PRO A 655 -32.85 -36.25 -55.89
N GLY A 656 -32.80 -36.42 -57.21
CA GLY A 656 -33.39 -37.56 -57.92
C GLY A 656 -32.45 -38.77 -57.98
N ARG A 657 -33.02 -39.98 -58.11
CA ARG A 657 -32.24 -41.22 -58.35
C ARG A 657 -31.90 -41.44 -59.84
N GLU A 658 -31.90 -40.36 -60.62
CA GLU A 658 -31.67 -40.45 -62.05
C GLU A 658 -30.21 -40.85 -62.32
N LEU A 659 -30.02 -41.82 -63.21
CA LEU A 659 -28.69 -42.28 -63.64
C LEU A 659 -27.90 -41.20 -64.40
N ILE A 660 -28.60 -40.18 -64.90
CA ILE A 660 -28.08 -39.10 -65.70
C ILE A 660 -28.63 -37.80 -65.13
N VAL A 661 -27.73 -36.90 -64.74
CA VAL A 661 -28.11 -35.58 -64.20
C VAL A 661 -27.55 -34.45 -65.05
N GLN A 662 -28.27 -33.35 -65.15
CA GLN A 662 -27.80 -32.14 -65.84
C GLN A 662 -26.98 -31.27 -64.89
N TRP A 663 -25.78 -30.87 -65.33
CA TRP A 663 -24.84 -30.07 -64.57
C TRP A 663 -24.55 -28.74 -65.29
N TYR A 664 -24.72 -27.64 -64.57
CA TYR A 664 -24.59 -26.26 -65.06
C TYR A 664 -23.48 -25.50 -64.29
N PRO A 665 -22.20 -25.85 -64.46
CA PRO A 665 -21.10 -25.32 -63.63
C PRO A 665 -20.79 -23.82 -63.85
N PHE A 666 -21.42 -23.19 -64.84
CA PHE A 666 -21.21 -21.79 -65.21
C PHE A 666 -22.46 -20.91 -64.99
N ASP A 667 -23.56 -21.50 -64.52
CA ASP A 667 -24.80 -20.76 -64.24
C ASP A 667 -24.88 -20.43 -62.74
N GLU A 668 -24.55 -19.18 -62.40
CA GLU A 668 -24.57 -18.67 -61.02
C GLU A 668 -25.96 -18.77 -60.38
N ASN A 669 -27.04 -18.83 -61.17
CA ASN A 669 -28.41 -18.93 -60.63
C ASN A 669 -28.76 -20.34 -60.14
N ARG A 670 -28.03 -21.37 -60.58
CA ARG A 670 -28.30 -22.77 -60.22
C ARG A 670 -27.42 -23.29 -59.09
N ASN A 671 -26.38 -22.55 -58.69
CA ASN A 671 -25.46 -22.92 -57.60
C ASN A 671 -24.81 -24.32 -57.74
N HIS A 672 -24.70 -24.89 -58.95
CA HIS A 672 -24.06 -26.19 -59.12
C HIS A 672 -22.54 -26.11 -58.85
N PRO A 673 -21.90 -27.22 -58.42
CA PRO A 673 -20.45 -27.26 -58.22
C PRO A 673 -19.67 -26.89 -59.48
N SER A 674 -18.48 -26.29 -59.33
CA SER A 674 -17.64 -25.86 -60.45
C SER A 674 -16.91 -27.00 -61.15
N VAL A 675 -16.36 -26.75 -62.34
CA VAL A 675 -15.48 -27.72 -63.03
C VAL A 675 -14.23 -28.07 -62.21
N SER A 676 -13.69 -27.09 -61.48
CA SER A 676 -12.56 -27.31 -60.57
C SER A 676 -12.92 -28.26 -59.42
N TRP A 677 -14.14 -28.18 -58.88
CA TRP A 677 -14.64 -29.10 -57.86
C TRP A 677 -14.60 -30.56 -58.36
N LEU A 678 -15.11 -30.82 -59.56
CA LEU A 678 -15.11 -32.17 -60.13
C LEU A 678 -13.69 -32.72 -60.31
N LYS A 679 -12.74 -31.88 -60.79
CA LYS A 679 -11.31 -32.23 -60.86
C LYS A 679 -10.74 -32.60 -59.48
N MET A 680 -11.14 -31.88 -58.42
CA MET A 680 -10.70 -32.17 -57.04
C MET A 680 -11.27 -33.46 -56.48
N VAL A 681 -12.54 -33.77 -56.76
CA VAL A 681 -13.17 -35.05 -56.38
C VAL A 681 -12.45 -36.20 -57.06
N TRP A 682 -12.22 -36.13 -58.38
CA TRP A 682 -11.48 -37.15 -59.13
C TRP A 682 -10.05 -37.35 -58.63
N LYS A 683 -9.35 -36.26 -58.29
CA LYS A 683 -8.03 -36.35 -57.67
C LYS A 683 -8.09 -37.14 -56.35
N ASN A 684 -9.09 -36.90 -55.51
CA ASN A 684 -9.26 -37.63 -54.25
C ASN A 684 -9.63 -39.11 -54.47
N LEU A 685 -10.51 -39.40 -55.44
CA LEU A 685 -10.83 -40.77 -55.85
C LEU A 685 -9.58 -41.52 -56.30
N TYR A 686 -8.75 -40.89 -57.14
CA TYR A 686 -7.52 -41.50 -57.62
C TYR A 686 -6.50 -41.77 -56.49
N ILE A 687 -6.37 -40.86 -55.52
CA ILE A 687 -5.39 -40.99 -54.43
C ILE A 687 -5.84 -42.02 -53.38
N HIS A 688 -7.13 -42.02 -53.01
CA HIS A 688 -7.62 -42.76 -51.84
C HIS A 688 -8.50 -43.98 -52.18
N PHE A 689 -8.97 -44.10 -53.42
CA PHE A 689 -9.92 -45.13 -53.88
C PHE A 689 -9.52 -45.75 -55.22
N SER A 690 -8.22 -45.84 -55.52
CA SER A 690 -7.70 -46.36 -56.78
C SER A 690 -8.08 -47.82 -57.05
N GLU A 691 -8.34 -48.60 -56.00
CA GLU A 691 -8.62 -50.05 -56.09
C GLU A 691 -10.11 -50.40 -55.92
N ASP A 692 -10.90 -49.54 -55.26
CA ASP A 692 -12.30 -49.82 -54.92
C ASP A 692 -13.15 -48.54 -54.90
N LEU A 693 -14.11 -48.46 -55.85
CA LEU A 693 -15.07 -47.36 -55.97
C LEU A 693 -16.48 -47.73 -55.50
N THR A 694 -16.69 -48.90 -54.89
CA THR A 694 -18.03 -49.38 -54.46
C THR A 694 -18.74 -48.41 -53.51
N LEU A 695 -17.98 -47.66 -52.69
CA LEU A 695 -18.53 -46.62 -51.83
C LEU A 695 -19.18 -45.46 -52.61
N PHE A 696 -18.85 -45.31 -53.90
CA PHE A 696 -19.39 -44.31 -54.82
C PHE A 696 -20.40 -44.88 -55.82
N ASP A 697 -20.81 -46.14 -55.65
CA ASP A 697 -21.92 -46.71 -56.38
C ASP A 697 -23.12 -45.77 -56.31
N GLU A 698 -23.82 -45.69 -57.44
CA GLU A 698 -25.00 -44.84 -57.58
C GLU A 698 -24.76 -43.31 -57.61
N MET A 699 -23.51 -42.85 -57.68
CA MET A 699 -23.21 -41.42 -57.83
C MET A 699 -22.92 -41.02 -59.28
N PRO A 700 -23.62 -40.01 -59.84
CA PRO A 700 -23.30 -39.52 -61.17
C PRO A 700 -22.02 -38.67 -61.12
N LEU A 701 -20.85 -39.29 -61.31
CA LEU A 701 -19.52 -38.63 -61.23
C LEU A 701 -18.73 -38.64 -62.54
N ILE A 702 -19.17 -39.42 -63.56
CA ILE A 702 -18.51 -39.50 -64.86
C ILE A 702 -19.25 -38.60 -65.86
N PRO A 703 -18.66 -37.51 -66.35
CA PRO A 703 -19.30 -36.73 -67.41
C PRO A 703 -19.35 -37.57 -68.70
N ARG A 704 -20.50 -37.64 -69.36
CA ARG A 704 -20.68 -38.37 -70.64
C ARG A 704 -19.92 -37.74 -71.81
N THR A 705 -19.49 -36.49 -71.65
CA THR A 705 -18.75 -35.70 -72.64
C THR A 705 -17.44 -35.22 -72.02
N ILE A 706 -16.35 -35.22 -72.80
CA ILE A 706 -15.04 -34.79 -72.34
C ILE A 706 -15.13 -33.32 -71.94
N LEU A 707 -14.64 -32.98 -70.75
CA LEU A 707 -14.51 -31.60 -70.26
C LEU A 707 -13.36 -30.90 -71.00
N GLU A 708 -13.50 -30.68 -72.30
CA GLU A 708 -12.54 -29.86 -73.04
C GLU A 708 -12.75 -28.39 -72.66
N GLU A 709 -11.64 -27.68 -72.39
CA GLU A 709 -11.63 -26.24 -72.13
C GLU A 709 -11.98 -25.50 -73.43
N GLY A 710 -13.26 -25.43 -73.74
CA GLY A 710 -13.83 -24.62 -74.82
C GLY A 710 -14.75 -25.37 -75.75
N PHE A 711 -16.06 -25.38 -75.46
CA PHE A 711 -17.09 -25.49 -76.50
C PHE A 711 -18.16 -24.42 -76.36
N LEU A 712 -18.37 -23.79 -77.51
CA LEU A 712 -19.21 -22.65 -77.84
C LEU A 712 -20.70 -23.02 -77.89
N PHE A 713 -21.53 -21.99 -77.73
CA PHE A 713 -22.97 -21.96 -77.94
C PHE A 713 -23.40 -22.63 -79.26
N ASP A 714 -24.37 -23.55 -79.19
CA ASP A 714 -25.05 -24.08 -80.39
C ASP A 714 -26.45 -23.43 -80.48
N GLU A 715 -26.69 -22.69 -81.57
CA GLU A 715 -27.95 -21.99 -81.84
C GLU A 715 -28.99 -22.97 -82.38
N ASP A 716 -30.09 -23.16 -81.65
CA ASP A 716 -31.29 -23.78 -82.22
C ASP A 716 -32.23 -22.69 -82.77
N SER A 717 -32.98 -23.08 -83.79
CA SER A 717 -33.85 -22.34 -84.72
C SER A 717 -34.96 -21.45 -84.10
N ASN A 718 -34.92 -21.17 -82.79
CA ASN A 718 -35.83 -20.27 -82.07
C ASN A 718 -35.13 -19.22 -81.17
N GLY A 719 -33.83 -18.97 -81.33
CA GLY A 719 -33.17 -17.77 -80.78
C GLY A 719 -33.11 -17.67 -79.24
N LYS A 720 -33.20 -18.80 -78.52
CA LYS A 720 -32.89 -18.86 -77.09
C LYS A 720 -31.54 -19.55 -76.89
N LEU A 721 -30.53 -18.79 -76.44
CA LEU A 721 -29.23 -19.30 -75.99
C LEU A 721 -29.44 -20.40 -74.92
N LYS A 722 -29.18 -21.66 -75.27
CA LYS A 722 -29.15 -22.77 -74.30
C LYS A 722 -27.80 -22.74 -73.57
N MET A 723 -27.83 -22.44 -72.27
CA MET A 723 -26.68 -22.63 -71.39
C MET A 723 -26.33 -24.12 -71.29
N VAL A 724 -25.02 -24.41 -71.32
CA VAL A 724 -24.43 -25.74 -71.39
C VAL A 724 -24.90 -26.63 -70.23
N ALA A 725 -25.63 -27.70 -70.57
CA ALA A 725 -25.98 -28.80 -69.67
C ALA A 725 -25.00 -29.96 -69.92
N VAL A 726 -24.07 -30.20 -68.99
CA VAL A 726 -23.20 -31.39 -69.04
C VAL A 726 -23.93 -32.54 -68.34
N LEU A 727 -24.09 -33.68 -69.02
CA LEU A 727 -24.74 -34.86 -68.43
C LEU A 727 -23.70 -35.69 -67.67
N ILE A 728 -23.94 -35.98 -66.39
CA ILE A 728 -23.08 -36.85 -65.57
C ILE A 728 -23.76 -38.21 -65.37
N THR A 729 -23.03 -39.31 -65.60
CA THR A 729 -23.44 -40.72 -65.48
C THR A 729 -22.82 -41.40 -64.26
N ARG A 730 -23.53 -42.39 -63.69
CA ARG A 730 -23.04 -43.20 -62.55
C ARG A 730 -21.77 -44.00 -62.90
N CYS A 731 -20.81 -44.06 -61.96
CA CYS A 731 -19.59 -44.88 -62.08
C CYS A 731 -19.90 -46.37 -62.14
#